data_AF-A0A0B6ZZU9-F1
#
_entry.id   AF-A0A0B6ZZU9-F1
#
_cell.length_a   1.000
_cell.length_b   1.000
_cell.length_c   1.000
_cell.angle_alpha   90.00
_cell.angle_beta   90.00
_cell.angle_gamma   90.00
#
_symmetry.space_group_name_H-M   'P 1'
#
loop_
_entity.id
_entity.type
_entity.pdbx_description
1 polymer ?
#
loop_
_entity_poly.entity_id
_entity_poly.type
_entity_poly.pdbx_seq_one_letter_code
_entity_poly.pdbx_strand_id
1 'polypeptide(L)'
;MSREFKAIKCPSEDLSITNAVIVNDNDFKDYSHILVSSTPRTEFLFTLLPHSSIPPGNIGFNASHRKWAGIMINSSIQVKPIKLNPKTQCIGTVVVEVDFFAKKGQQAITIDSDKMAIEFSMSFGGRAFTTDEPLVFKYDKKLFSARVKDIEVIDYSHIDPKGKMGGKPHVSNFGLLTPNSVIIFEKLEGSLISFTGKAKGKTAHQSIINPDWDFTKLGIGGLDDEFSGIFRRAFASRVFPTEVIEQLGMKHVRGILLYGPPGTGKTLMARQIGKMLNAREPQIVNGPQILDKYVGESEANIRKLFAAAEEEEKRCGSASGLHIIIFDEIDAICKARGSVAGNTAVHDTVVNQLLTKLDGVEQLNNILVIGMTNRKDMIDEALIRPGRLEVQMEIGLPDEHGRMQILNIHTETMRTNDKMSSDVDINELASVTKNFSGAEIEGLVRAAQSTAMNRLIKATSKVEVDTEAIEKLKITRADFLHALQHDIKAAFGSSKEELDGFLSQGIISWGEPVTRVLTDSDLVISQIRNSNQTSLITMLLEGPPGAGKTTLAAKIAKGSDLPFMKLCSPENMIGYTESAKCQVIKKIFDDAYKSPLSCIIMDDIERLLDYVSVGPRFSNLVLQAMLVLLKKNPPQGHKLLIIGTTSRKDVLNDFEMLPLFKTVAHVSSISNSEQLITVLDSSEVFTEKELKEVRKKTDGKWLFIGIKTLLALIDMAKQMESGLRAEKLVILLEDLGVIGLKEIP
;
A
#
# COMPACT_ATOMS: atom_id res chain seq x y z
N MET A 1 23.12 69.16 -0.46
CA MET A 1 22.62 69.77 -1.71
C MET A 1 22.93 68.82 -2.84
N SER A 2 21.97 68.54 -3.72
CA SER A 2 22.22 67.78 -4.95
C SER A 2 23.08 68.62 -5.91
N ARG A 3 24.02 67.98 -6.60
CA ARG A 3 24.89 68.59 -7.60
C ARG A 3 24.68 67.87 -8.94
N GLU A 4 24.82 68.60 -10.03
CA GLU A 4 24.66 68.05 -11.38
C GLU A 4 26.02 67.57 -11.90
N PHE A 5 26.07 66.34 -12.41
CA PHE A 5 27.27 65.71 -12.97
C PHE A 5 26.95 65.12 -14.34
N LYS A 6 27.97 64.92 -15.18
CA LYS A 6 27.81 64.23 -16.47
C LYS A 6 28.21 62.76 -16.38
N ALA A 7 27.37 61.88 -16.89
CA ALA A 7 27.65 60.44 -16.93
C ALA A 7 28.58 60.09 -18.10
N ILE A 8 29.76 59.52 -17.82
CA ILE A 8 30.72 59.03 -18.82
C ILE A 8 30.91 57.52 -18.71
N LYS A 9 31.55 56.92 -19.72
CA LYS A 9 31.90 55.50 -19.70
C LYS A 9 33.05 55.24 -18.72
N CYS A 10 33.00 54.11 -18.02
CA CYS A 10 34.11 53.58 -17.24
C CYS A 10 35.41 53.51 -18.09
N PRO A 11 36.57 54.00 -17.59
CA PRO A 11 37.84 54.09 -18.33
C PRO A 11 38.51 52.74 -18.62
N SER A 12 38.35 51.72 -17.77
CA SER A 12 38.98 50.41 -17.93
C SER A 12 38.05 49.27 -17.54
N GLU A 13 38.32 48.08 -18.08
CA GLU A 13 37.52 46.88 -17.78
C GLU A 13 37.79 46.35 -16.37
N ASP A 14 38.99 46.53 -15.82
CA ASP A 14 39.31 46.11 -14.44
C ASP A 14 38.48 46.89 -13.40
N LEU A 15 38.27 48.19 -13.64
CA LEU A 15 37.41 49.03 -12.80
C LEU A 15 35.92 48.74 -13.00
N SER A 16 35.56 47.95 -14.03
CA SER A 16 34.17 47.53 -14.23
C SER A 16 33.74 46.38 -13.31
N ILE A 17 34.71 45.61 -12.80
CA ILE A 17 34.50 44.44 -11.94
C ILE A 17 34.41 44.88 -10.46
N THR A 18 34.85 46.09 -10.13
CA THR A 18 34.86 46.60 -8.75
C THR A 18 33.50 47.07 -8.24
N ASN A 19 32.40 46.90 -8.97
CA ASN A 19 31.06 47.35 -8.56
C ASN A 19 31.04 48.77 -7.93
N ALA A 20 31.84 49.69 -8.48
CA ALA A 20 32.01 51.04 -7.98
C ALA A 20 31.93 52.03 -9.14
N VAL A 21 31.41 53.21 -8.84
CA VAL A 21 31.30 54.33 -9.76
C VAL A 21 32.53 55.20 -9.60
N ILE A 22 33.16 55.52 -10.71
CA ILE A 22 34.47 56.16 -10.69
C ILE A 22 34.31 57.67 -10.74
N VAL A 23 35.04 58.38 -9.90
CA VAL A 23 34.97 59.85 -9.77
C VAL A 23 36.36 60.46 -9.70
N ASN A 24 36.46 61.77 -9.91
CA ASN A 24 37.71 62.50 -9.69
C ASN A 24 38.00 62.64 -8.18
N ASP A 25 39.28 62.57 -7.80
CA ASP A 25 39.76 62.75 -6.41
C ASP A 25 39.29 64.06 -5.75
N ASN A 26 39.03 65.11 -6.54
CA ASN A 26 38.67 66.42 -6.02
C ASN A 26 37.17 66.63 -5.79
N ASP A 27 36.30 65.81 -6.38
CA ASP A 27 34.85 66.05 -6.39
C ASP A 27 34.16 65.58 -5.09
N PHE A 28 34.68 64.53 -4.44
CA PHE A 28 34.08 63.88 -3.27
C PHE A 28 35.12 63.48 -2.21
N LYS A 29 35.68 64.45 -1.48
CA LYS A 29 36.73 64.20 -0.46
C LYS A 29 36.21 63.56 0.84
N ASP A 30 34.96 63.83 1.21
CA ASP A 30 34.39 63.42 2.51
C ASP A 30 33.31 62.33 2.42
N TYR A 31 33.02 61.83 1.22
CA TYR A 31 31.90 60.91 0.96
C TYR A 31 32.35 59.67 0.20
N SER A 32 31.96 58.50 0.69
CA SER A 32 32.25 57.20 0.05
C SER A 32 31.09 56.67 -0.79
N HIS A 33 29.89 57.25 -0.66
CA HIS A 33 28.68 56.80 -1.36
C HIS A 33 27.86 57.98 -1.89
N ILE A 34 27.17 57.74 -3.00
CA ILE A 34 26.29 58.72 -3.66
C ILE A 34 24.95 58.11 -3.99
N LEU A 35 23.91 58.93 -3.94
CA LEU A 35 22.60 58.64 -4.52
C LEU A 35 22.49 59.36 -5.86
N VAL A 36 22.17 58.62 -6.91
CA VAL A 36 21.98 59.13 -8.26
C VAL A 36 20.51 59.01 -8.62
N SER A 37 19.88 60.13 -9.00
CA SER A 37 18.51 60.16 -9.50
C SER A 37 18.50 60.33 -11.01
N SER A 38 18.09 59.27 -11.73
CA SER A 38 17.88 59.31 -13.19
C SER A 38 16.44 59.69 -13.55
N THR A 39 15.50 59.57 -12.61
CA THR A 39 14.07 59.91 -12.77
C THR A 39 13.54 60.42 -11.41
N PRO A 40 12.53 61.31 -11.34
CA PRO A 40 12.10 61.92 -10.08
C PRO A 40 11.59 60.94 -9.00
N ARG A 41 11.35 59.67 -9.35
CA ARG A 41 10.80 58.64 -8.44
C ARG A 41 11.80 57.57 -8.01
N THR A 42 13.01 57.53 -8.58
CA THR A 42 13.98 56.46 -8.33
C THR A 42 15.35 57.02 -7.99
N GLU A 43 15.88 56.62 -6.83
CA GLU A 43 17.24 56.93 -6.38
C GLU A 43 18.03 55.62 -6.33
N PHE A 44 19.21 55.61 -6.94
CA PHE A 44 20.12 54.45 -6.94
C PHE A 44 21.36 54.78 -6.12
N LEU A 45 21.75 53.86 -5.22
CA LEU A 45 22.92 54.01 -4.37
C LEU A 45 24.15 53.42 -5.07
N PHE A 46 25.23 54.19 -5.14
CA PHE A 46 26.50 53.75 -5.69
C PHE A 46 27.65 54.03 -4.73
N THR A 47 28.65 53.14 -4.73
CA THR A 47 29.92 53.33 -4.03
C THR A 47 30.92 54.06 -4.91
N LEU A 48 31.62 55.03 -4.35
CA LEU A 48 32.61 55.85 -5.06
C LEU A 48 33.99 55.20 -5.04
N LEU A 49 34.66 55.22 -6.19
CA LEU A 49 36.09 54.90 -6.31
C LEU A 49 36.80 56.08 -6.99
N PRO A 50 37.73 56.77 -6.32
CA PRO A 50 38.41 57.90 -6.93
C PRO A 50 39.50 57.41 -7.91
N HIS A 51 39.59 58.06 -9.08
CA HIS A 51 40.59 57.74 -10.11
C HIS A 51 40.95 58.98 -10.95
N SER A 52 42.24 59.16 -11.22
CA SER A 52 42.81 60.36 -11.88
C SER A 52 42.43 60.51 -13.35
N SER A 53 41.89 59.46 -13.99
CA SER A 53 41.54 59.46 -15.42
C SER A 53 40.21 60.16 -15.75
N ILE A 54 39.41 60.54 -14.76
CA ILE A 54 38.11 61.16 -14.96
C ILE A 54 38.22 62.68 -14.76
N PRO A 55 37.76 63.52 -15.71
CA PRO A 55 37.79 64.97 -15.52
C PRO A 55 36.79 65.40 -14.44
N PRO A 56 37.09 66.45 -13.64
CA PRO A 56 36.19 66.97 -12.62
C PRO A 56 34.78 67.26 -13.17
N GLY A 57 33.75 66.93 -12.39
CA GLY A 57 32.34 67.10 -12.80
C GLY A 57 31.79 65.98 -13.70
N ASN A 58 32.56 64.91 -13.94
CA ASN A 58 32.11 63.71 -14.64
C ASN A 58 32.16 62.48 -13.73
N ILE A 59 31.27 61.52 -14.00
CA ILE A 59 31.16 60.28 -13.24
C ILE A 59 31.15 59.08 -14.20
N GLY A 60 32.06 58.14 -13.99
CA GLY A 60 32.22 56.94 -14.80
C GLY A 60 31.32 55.80 -14.34
N PHE A 61 30.35 55.41 -15.17
CA PHE A 61 29.46 54.27 -14.89
C PHE A 61 29.81 53.02 -15.72
N ASN A 62 29.62 51.86 -15.09
CA ASN A 62 29.76 50.56 -15.73
C ASN A 62 28.57 50.25 -16.65
N ALA A 63 28.76 49.31 -17.59
CA ALA A 63 27.69 48.92 -18.51
C ALA A 63 26.46 48.34 -17.77
N SER A 64 26.69 47.52 -16.73
CA SER A 64 25.63 46.93 -15.90
C SER A 64 24.88 48.00 -15.10
N HIS A 65 25.61 48.92 -14.45
CA HIS A 65 25.02 50.02 -13.69
C HIS A 65 24.20 50.99 -14.54
N ARG A 66 24.65 51.31 -15.77
CA ARG A 66 23.88 52.15 -16.69
C ARG A 66 22.57 51.49 -17.14
N LYS A 67 22.62 50.21 -17.46
CA LYS A 67 21.41 49.45 -17.83
C LYS A 67 20.42 49.36 -16.67
N TRP A 68 20.93 49.18 -15.46
CA TRP A 68 20.11 49.10 -14.25
C TRP A 68 19.48 50.46 -13.88
N ALA A 69 20.27 51.54 -13.88
CA ALA A 69 19.81 52.87 -13.50
C ALA A 69 19.17 53.67 -14.65
N GLY A 70 19.18 53.15 -15.88
CA GLY A 70 18.62 53.84 -17.06
C GLY A 70 19.42 55.06 -17.53
N ILE A 71 20.70 55.14 -17.21
CA ILE A 71 21.55 56.32 -17.47
C ILE A 71 22.17 56.26 -18.87
N MET A 72 21.97 57.32 -19.65
CA MET A 72 22.60 57.49 -20.97
C MET A 72 23.99 58.12 -20.85
N ILE A 73 24.86 57.87 -21.84
CA ILE A 73 26.18 58.52 -21.86
C ILE A 73 25.98 60.00 -22.21
N ASN A 74 26.75 60.87 -21.56
CA ASN A 74 26.73 62.33 -21.72
C ASN A 74 25.44 63.02 -21.24
N SER A 75 24.53 62.31 -20.56
CA SER A 75 23.40 62.96 -19.89
C SER A 75 23.82 63.58 -18.57
N SER A 76 23.21 64.71 -18.23
CA SER A 76 23.28 65.27 -16.89
C SER A 76 22.49 64.39 -15.91
N ILE A 77 23.08 64.11 -14.75
CA ILE A 77 22.48 63.36 -13.65
C ILE A 77 22.55 64.18 -12.37
N GLN A 78 21.51 64.05 -11.52
CA GLN A 78 21.52 64.66 -10.20
C GLN A 78 22.13 63.68 -9.20
N VAL A 79 23.12 64.17 -8.45
CA VAL A 79 23.89 63.36 -7.51
C VAL A 79 23.81 63.99 -6.13
N LYS A 80 23.43 63.19 -5.13
CA LYS A 80 23.34 63.57 -3.73
C LYS A 80 24.36 62.74 -2.93
N PRO A 81 25.39 63.36 -2.32
CA PRO A 81 26.31 62.63 -1.46
C PRO A 81 25.59 62.14 -0.21
N ILE A 82 25.83 60.89 0.19
CA ILE A 82 25.25 60.28 1.39
C ILE A 82 26.34 59.66 2.25
N LYS A 83 26.22 59.82 3.57
CA LYS A 83 27.08 59.15 4.55
C LYS A 83 26.26 58.03 5.19
N LEU A 84 26.56 56.79 4.81
CA LEU A 84 25.96 55.61 5.42
C LEU A 84 26.52 55.44 6.83
N ASN A 85 25.68 55.04 7.78
CA ASN A 85 26.11 54.83 9.16
C ASN A 85 26.56 53.36 9.34
N PRO A 86 27.84 53.08 9.62
CA PRO A 86 28.37 51.72 9.76
C PRO A 86 27.87 50.97 11.00
N LYS A 87 26.97 51.55 11.80
CA LYS A 87 26.37 50.88 12.96
C LYS A 87 24.95 50.39 12.70
N THR A 88 24.17 51.12 11.90
CA THR A 88 22.74 50.83 11.70
C THR A 88 22.42 50.21 10.34
N GLN A 89 23.35 50.32 9.37
CA GLN A 89 23.13 49.94 7.97
C GLN A 89 24.09 48.85 7.49
N CYS A 90 24.60 48.03 8.40
CA CYS A 90 25.46 46.91 8.04
C CYS A 90 24.67 45.71 7.56
N ILE A 91 25.11 45.14 6.45
CA ILE A 91 24.58 43.87 5.96
C ILE A 91 24.90 42.77 6.98
N GLY A 92 23.87 42.15 7.53
CA GLY A 92 24.00 40.90 8.26
C GLY A 92 24.07 39.72 7.32
N THR A 93 23.08 39.62 6.43
CA THR A 93 22.95 38.57 5.42
C THR A 93 22.68 39.20 4.06
N VAL A 94 23.35 38.73 3.01
CA VAL A 94 23.04 39.09 1.61
C VAL A 94 22.86 37.84 0.77
N VAL A 95 21.75 37.77 0.03
CA VAL A 95 21.47 36.71 -0.93
C VAL A 95 21.81 37.21 -2.32
N VAL A 96 22.74 36.52 -2.99
CA VAL A 96 23.25 36.88 -4.32
C VAL A 96 22.94 35.74 -5.29
N GLU A 97 22.17 36.04 -6.32
CA GLU A 97 21.90 35.12 -7.43
C GLU A 97 23.03 35.18 -8.45
N VAL A 98 23.56 34.04 -8.88
CA VAL A 98 24.75 33.94 -9.74
C VAL A 98 24.47 33.12 -11.00
N ASP A 99 25.04 33.57 -12.12
CA ASP A 99 25.08 32.87 -13.41
C ASP A 99 26.41 33.11 -14.14
N PHE A 100 26.67 32.35 -15.20
CA PHE A 100 27.82 32.60 -16.07
C PHE A 100 27.66 33.91 -16.83
N PHE A 101 28.73 34.72 -16.89
CA PHE A 101 28.71 35.97 -17.66
C PHE A 101 28.52 35.73 -19.18
N ALA A 102 29.06 34.62 -19.71
CA ALA A 102 28.93 34.23 -21.12
C ALA A 102 28.27 32.85 -21.25
N LYS A 103 27.03 32.78 -21.77
CA LYS A 103 26.25 31.53 -21.83
C LYS A 103 26.67 30.54 -22.93
N LYS A 104 27.52 30.94 -23.89
CA LYS A 104 27.91 30.09 -25.03
C LYS A 104 29.08 29.17 -24.66
N GLY A 105 28.88 27.86 -24.80
CA GLY A 105 29.94 26.84 -24.76
C GLY A 105 30.45 26.44 -23.37
N GLN A 106 29.71 26.74 -22.30
CA GLN A 106 30.14 26.42 -20.94
C GLN A 106 29.61 25.06 -20.46
N GLN A 107 30.47 24.33 -19.74
CA GLN A 107 30.15 23.06 -19.11
C GLN A 107 29.62 23.27 -17.69
N ALA A 108 28.89 22.30 -17.15
CA ALA A 108 28.47 22.31 -15.75
C ALA A 108 29.69 22.28 -14.82
N ILE A 109 29.74 23.19 -13.85
CA ILE A 109 30.85 23.34 -12.92
C ILE A 109 30.30 23.40 -11.50
N THR A 110 30.95 22.66 -10.61
CA THR A 110 30.70 22.71 -9.17
C THR A 110 31.64 23.73 -8.52
N ILE A 111 31.07 24.67 -7.76
CA ILE A 111 31.80 25.76 -7.10
C ILE A 111 31.64 25.66 -5.58
N ASP A 112 32.76 25.75 -4.87
CA ASP A 112 32.81 25.86 -3.41
C ASP A 112 32.34 27.26 -2.97
N SER A 113 31.11 27.33 -2.48
CA SER A 113 30.44 28.56 -2.04
C SER A 113 31.15 29.25 -0.88
N ASP A 114 31.83 28.50 0.00
CA ASP A 114 32.50 29.07 1.17
C ASP A 114 33.76 29.84 0.74
N LYS A 115 34.55 29.28 -0.19
CA LYS A 115 35.71 29.97 -0.77
C LYS A 115 35.30 31.18 -1.59
N MET A 116 34.22 31.04 -2.36
CA MET A 116 33.66 32.12 -3.16
C MET A 116 33.15 33.26 -2.29
N ALA A 117 32.55 32.97 -1.13
CA ALA A 117 32.10 33.98 -0.18
C ALA A 117 33.28 34.76 0.42
N ILE A 118 34.38 34.07 0.74
CA ILE A 118 35.62 34.71 1.23
C ILE A 118 36.18 35.67 0.18
N GLU A 119 36.33 35.22 -1.06
CA GLU A 119 36.86 36.06 -2.15
C GLU A 119 35.92 37.24 -2.48
N PHE A 120 34.61 37.02 -2.41
CA PHE A 120 33.61 38.07 -2.56
C PHE A 120 33.70 39.12 -1.45
N SER A 121 33.80 38.69 -0.19
CA SER A 121 33.97 39.58 0.97
C SER A 121 35.28 40.38 0.88
N MET A 122 36.38 39.75 0.47
CA MET A 122 37.66 40.44 0.24
C MET A 122 37.58 41.46 -0.90
N SER A 123 36.87 41.13 -1.99
CA SER A 123 36.80 41.97 -3.18
C SER A 123 35.84 43.16 -3.02
N PHE A 124 34.74 42.98 -2.28
CA PHE A 124 33.67 43.97 -2.13
C PHE A 124 33.50 44.52 -0.71
N GLY A 125 34.42 44.23 0.21
CA GLY A 125 34.40 44.75 1.57
C GLY A 125 34.32 46.27 1.62
N GLY A 126 33.40 46.81 2.41
CA GLY A 126 33.16 48.26 2.55
C GLY A 126 32.36 48.88 1.42
N ARG A 127 31.78 48.09 0.50
CA ARG A 127 30.89 48.59 -0.55
C ARG A 127 29.43 48.52 -0.14
N ALA A 128 28.66 49.48 -0.61
CA ALA A 128 27.20 49.47 -0.48
C ALA A 128 26.58 48.66 -1.63
N PHE A 129 25.61 47.82 -1.28
CA PHE A 129 24.79 47.06 -2.22
C PHE A 129 23.32 47.47 -2.10
N THR A 130 22.62 47.42 -3.23
CA THR A 130 21.18 47.63 -3.30
C THR A 130 20.49 46.33 -3.76
N THR A 131 19.27 46.08 -3.29
CA THR A 131 18.42 45.01 -3.82
C THR A 131 18.22 45.20 -5.32
N ASP A 132 18.26 44.11 -6.08
CA ASP A 132 18.23 44.05 -7.55
C ASP A 132 19.43 44.64 -8.30
N GLU A 133 20.52 45.00 -7.61
CA GLU A 133 21.72 45.51 -8.27
C GLU A 133 22.45 44.39 -9.05
N PRO A 134 22.69 44.57 -10.36
CA PRO A 134 23.50 43.64 -11.15
C PRO A 134 24.99 43.97 -11.03
N LEU A 135 25.78 42.96 -10.69
CA LEU A 135 27.22 43.06 -10.56
C LEU A 135 27.94 41.96 -11.36
N VAL A 136 29.21 42.19 -11.66
CA VAL A 136 30.08 41.20 -12.30
C VAL A 136 31.30 41.06 -11.41
N PHE A 137 31.66 39.83 -11.07
CA PHE A 137 32.85 39.56 -10.28
C PHE A 137 33.65 38.41 -10.89
N LYS A 138 34.93 38.39 -10.57
CA LYS A 138 35.88 37.39 -11.03
C LYS A 138 36.12 36.40 -9.90
N TYR A 139 36.01 35.11 -10.20
CA TYR A 139 36.35 34.02 -9.30
C TYR A 139 37.07 32.94 -10.09
N ASP A 140 38.22 32.47 -9.60
CA ASP A 140 39.07 31.46 -10.25
C ASP A 140 39.28 31.71 -11.77
N LYS A 141 39.69 32.94 -12.11
CA LYS A 141 39.94 33.42 -13.49
C LYS A 141 38.71 33.44 -14.43
N LYS A 142 37.50 33.11 -13.96
CA LYS A 142 36.24 33.19 -14.71
C LYS A 142 35.41 34.38 -14.26
N LEU A 143 34.58 34.89 -15.17
CA LEU A 143 33.65 35.99 -14.89
C LEU A 143 32.25 35.44 -14.64
N PHE A 144 31.66 35.87 -13.53
CA PHE A 144 30.31 35.54 -13.13
C PHE A 144 29.44 36.80 -13.13
N SER A 145 28.22 36.66 -13.61
CA SER A 145 27.18 37.67 -13.46
C SER A 145 26.45 37.37 -12.16
N ALA A 146 26.25 38.38 -11.33
CA ALA A 146 25.51 38.27 -10.09
C ALA A 146 24.44 39.35 -9.97
N ARG A 147 23.38 39.07 -9.22
CA ARG A 147 22.31 40.00 -8.87
C ARG A 147 22.03 39.87 -7.38
N VAL A 148 21.98 41.00 -6.69
CA VAL A 148 21.58 41.00 -5.28
C VAL A 148 20.07 40.81 -5.20
N LYS A 149 19.61 39.77 -4.50
CA LYS A 149 18.19 39.43 -4.38
C LYS A 149 17.61 40.03 -3.12
N ASP A 150 18.14 39.64 -1.97
CA ASP A 150 17.68 40.09 -0.64
C ASP A 150 18.85 40.59 0.21
N ILE A 151 18.59 41.63 0.99
CA ILE A 151 19.54 42.21 1.95
C ILE A 151 18.86 42.29 3.32
N GLU A 152 19.48 41.65 4.31
CA GLU A 152 19.12 41.80 5.71
C GLU A 152 20.15 42.67 6.41
N VAL A 153 19.68 43.73 7.05
CA VAL A 153 20.52 44.67 7.79
C VAL A 153 20.42 44.41 9.29
N ILE A 154 21.56 44.47 9.96
CA ILE A 154 21.69 44.36 11.41
C ILE A 154 22.04 45.74 11.98
N ASP A 155 21.29 46.14 12.98
CA ASP A 155 21.59 47.34 13.76
C ASP A 155 22.44 46.97 14.99
N TYR A 156 23.70 47.39 14.98
CA TYR A 156 24.68 47.21 16.04
C TYR A 156 24.56 48.25 17.17
N SER A 157 23.60 49.18 17.11
CA SER A 157 23.37 50.14 18.20
C SER A 157 22.77 49.52 19.47
N HIS A 158 22.25 48.28 19.41
CA HIS A 158 21.69 47.51 20.52
C HIS A 158 22.57 46.31 20.96
N ILE A 159 23.87 46.54 21.17
CA ILE A 159 24.77 45.53 21.75
C ILE A 159 24.85 45.73 23.26
N ASP A 160 24.41 44.73 24.04
CA ASP A 160 24.64 44.68 25.49
C ASP A 160 26.13 44.42 25.80
N PRO A 161 26.70 44.94 26.90
CA PRO A 161 28.11 44.74 27.29
C PRO A 161 28.49 43.28 27.61
N LYS A 162 27.55 42.33 27.51
CA LYS A 162 27.75 40.88 27.62
C LYS A 162 27.85 40.15 26.26
N GLY A 163 27.89 40.88 25.13
CA GLY A 163 28.13 40.30 23.81
C GLY A 163 26.93 39.56 23.19
N LYS A 164 25.72 39.72 23.72
CA LYS A 164 24.49 39.25 23.07
C LYS A 164 23.91 40.36 22.18
N MET A 165 23.73 40.05 20.90
CA MET A 165 23.10 40.93 19.91
C MET A 165 21.59 41.02 20.17
N GLY A 166 21.07 42.23 20.39
CA GLY A 166 19.66 42.48 20.73
C GLY A 166 18.73 42.89 19.57
N GLY A 167 19.20 42.86 18.31
CA GLY A 167 18.41 43.26 17.14
C GLY A 167 18.04 42.07 16.25
N LYS A 168 16.75 41.87 15.95
CA LYS A 168 16.35 40.98 14.86
C LYS A 168 16.77 41.62 13.53
N PRO A 169 17.34 40.86 12.57
CA PRO A 169 17.62 41.38 11.23
C PRO A 169 16.32 41.87 10.58
N HIS A 170 16.38 43.00 9.88
CA HIS A 170 15.27 43.51 9.09
C HIS A 170 15.66 43.61 7.63
N VAL A 171 14.70 43.34 6.73
CA VAL A 171 14.90 43.45 5.29
C VAL A 171 15.02 44.93 4.93
N SER A 172 16.07 45.28 4.20
CA SER A 172 16.34 46.65 3.75
C SER A 172 16.66 46.65 2.26
N ASN A 173 16.33 47.74 1.57
CA ASN A 173 16.63 47.89 0.15
C ASN A 173 18.11 48.14 -0.13
N PHE A 174 18.88 48.60 0.85
CA PHE A 174 20.31 48.83 0.72
C PHE A 174 21.06 48.56 2.04
N GLY A 175 22.34 48.24 1.93
CA GLY A 175 23.21 48.02 3.09
C GLY A 175 24.70 48.08 2.73
N LEU A 176 25.54 48.23 3.76
CA LEU A 176 27.00 48.23 3.65
C LEU A 176 27.55 46.84 3.93
N LEU A 177 28.30 46.26 3.00
CA LEU A 177 28.95 44.97 3.17
C LEU A 177 30.15 45.11 4.13
N THR A 178 30.14 44.33 5.19
CA THR A 178 31.24 44.25 6.16
C THR A 178 31.93 42.88 6.06
N PRO A 179 33.19 42.74 6.52
CA PRO A 179 33.86 41.44 6.53
C PRO A 179 33.12 40.33 7.30
N ASN A 180 32.27 40.72 8.26
CA ASN A 180 31.46 39.81 9.10
C ASN A 180 30.07 39.50 8.50
N SER A 181 29.76 40.05 7.32
CA SER A 181 28.49 39.80 6.64
C SER A 181 28.45 38.38 6.10
N VAL A 182 27.32 37.68 6.31
CA VAL A 182 27.08 36.35 5.76
C VAL A 182 26.60 36.51 4.31
N ILE A 183 27.33 35.91 3.37
CA ILE A 183 26.99 35.91 1.95
C ILE A 183 26.41 34.55 1.59
N ILE A 184 25.24 34.57 0.95
CA ILE A 184 24.51 33.38 0.53
C ILE A 184 24.38 33.43 -1.00
N PHE A 185 24.87 32.40 -1.69
CA PHE A 185 24.77 32.30 -3.14
C PHE A 185 23.62 31.41 -3.58
N GLU A 186 22.77 31.93 -4.46
CA GLU A 186 21.75 31.19 -5.19
C GLU A 186 22.13 31.09 -6.66
N LYS A 187 21.76 29.99 -7.34
CA LYS A 187 21.93 29.89 -8.79
C LYS A 187 20.72 30.48 -9.49
N LEU A 188 20.92 31.12 -10.63
CA LEU A 188 19.81 31.51 -11.51
C LEU A 188 19.06 30.26 -12.00
N GLU A 189 17.73 30.32 -12.07
CA GLU A 189 16.91 29.22 -12.60
C GLU A 189 17.36 28.84 -14.03
N GLY A 190 17.75 27.56 -14.21
CA GLY A 190 18.28 27.05 -15.48
C GLY A 190 19.80 27.21 -15.68
N SER A 191 20.54 27.72 -14.71
CA SER A 191 22.01 27.77 -14.77
C SER A 191 22.64 26.39 -14.57
N LEU A 192 23.78 26.17 -15.23
CA LEU A 192 24.60 24.95 -15.14
C LEU A 192 25.57 24.96 -13.94
N ILE A 193 25.46 25.96 -13.05
CA ILE A 193 26.29 26.08 -11.84
C ILE A 193 25.67 25.25 -10.70
N SER A 194 26.50 24.45 -10.03
CA SER A 194 26.15 23.79 -8.77
C SER A 194 27.04 24.32 -7.64
N PHE A 195 26.44 24.65 -6.49
CA PHE A 195 27.17 25.12 -5.31
C PHE A 195 27.36 24.00 -4.28
N THR A 196 28.56 23.90 -3.73
CA THR A 196 28.88 23.06 -2.56
C THR A 196 29.30 23.95 -1.39
N GLY A 197 29.05 23.53 -0.14
CA GLY A 197 29.39 24.31 1.06
C GLY A 197 28.19 24.88 1.81
N LYS A 198 28.47 25.71 2.83
CA LYS A 198 27.46 26.24 3.77
C LYS A 198 26.88 27.59 3.32
N ALA A 199 27.62 28.35 2.52
CA ALA A 199 27.22 29.64 1.95
C ALA A 199 26.27 29.51 0.74
N LYS A 200 25.63 28.35 0.52
CA LYS A 200 24.59 28.17 -0.50
C LYS A 200 23.23 28.65 0.04
N GLY A 201 22.40 29.22 -0.83
CA GLY A 201 20.99 29.45 -0.54
C GLY A 201 20.35 28.16 -0.06
N LYS A 202 19.54 28.26 1.01
CA LYS A 202 18.59 27.20 1.30
C LYS A 202 17.63 27.19 0.13
N THR A 203 17.92 26.43 -0.94
CA THR A 203 16.89 25.99 -1.86
C THR A 203 15.78 25.50 -0.97
N ALA A 204 14.64 26.19 -1.01
CA ALA A 204 13.51 25.85 -0.19
C ALA A 204 13.29 24.37 -0.42
N HIS A 205 13.62 23.56 0.59
CA HIS A 205 13.08 22.22 0.68
C HIS A 205 11.58 22.49 0.73
N GLN A 206 10.90 22.46 -0.41
CA GLN A 206 9.48 22.16 -0.41
C GLN A 206 9.44 20.82 0.28
N SER A 207 9.10 20.85 1.58
CA SER A 207 8.85 19.68 2.37
C SER A 207 7.89 18.84 1.54
N ILE A 208 8.43 17.76 0.97
CA ILE A 208 7.72 16.81 0.10
C ILE A 208 6.50 16.25 0.86
N ILE A 209 6.45 16.41 2.18
CA ILE A 209 5.40 15.91 3.05
C ILE A 209 4.84 17.06 3.89
N ASN A 210 3.52 17.26 3.82
CA ASN A 210 2.80 18.09 4.78
C ASN A 210 2.78 17.37 6.14
N PRO A 211 3.16 18.03 7.25
CA PRO A 211 3.26 17.39 8.56
C PRO A 211 1.91 17.02 9.21
N ASP A 212 0.79 17.53 8.69
CA ASP A 212 -0.56 17.27 9.21
C ASP A 212 -1.25 16.18 8.39
N TRP A 213 -1.00 14.91 8.72
CA TRP A 213 -1.59 13.76 8.02
C TRP A 213 -2.42 12.91 8.99
N ASP A 214 -3.72 12.85 8.74
CA ASP A 214 -4.64 11.91 9.40
C ASP A 214 -4.97 10.78 8.42
N PHE A 215 -4.70 9.54 8.83
CA PHE A 215 -4.98 8.33 8.04
C PHE A 215 -6.46 8.17 7.68
N THR A 216 -7.35 8.55 8.60
CA THR A 216 -8.81 8.54 8.39
C THR A 216 -9.23 9.51 7.28
N LYS A 217 -8.60 10.68 7.20
CA LYS A 217 -8.85 11.67 6.13
C LYS A 217 -8.36 11.20 4.76
N LEU A 218 -7.39 10.28 4.72
CA LEU A 218 -6.87 9.68 3.48
C LEU A 218 -7.75 8.53 2.96
N GLY A 219 -8.79 8.15 3.71
CA GLY A 219 -9.71 7.07 3.33
C GLY A 219 -9.07 5.68 3.35
N ILE A 220 -7.99 5.51 4.12
CA ILE A 220 -7.35 4.22 4.38
C ILE A 220 -7.72 3.82 5.81
N GLY A 221 -8.31 2.62 5.98
CA GLY A 221 -8.63 2.07 7.29
C GLY A 221 -7.99 0.70 7.49
N GLY A 222 -7.55 0.41 8.71
CA GLY A 222 -7.13 -0.91 9.14
C GLY A 222 -5.72 -1.35 8.74
N LEU A 223 -4.89 -0.42 8.26
CA LEU A 223 -3.55 -0.72 7.72
C LEU A 223 -2.48 0.25 8.27
N ASP A 224 -2.69 0.72 9.50
CA ASP A 224 -1.88 1.78 10.11
C ASP A 224 -0.45 1.30 10.41
N ASP A 225 -0.30 0.05 10.85
CA ASP A 225 0.99 -0.58 11.17
C ASP A 225 1.81 -0.86 9.89
N GLU A 226 1.16 -1.42 8.88
CA GLU A 226 1.72 -1.66 7.55
C GLU A 226 2.20 -0.34 6.94
N PHE A 227 1.35 0.68 6.94
CA PHE A 227 1.69 1.99 6.37
C PHE A 227 2.84 2.65 7.13
N SER A 228 2.83 2.62 8.46
CA SER A 228 3.92 3.13 9.30
C SER A 228 5.25 2.40 9.00
N GLY A 229 5.18 1.09 8.75
CA GLY A 229 6.29 0.27 8.31
C GLY A 229 6.84 0.63 6.92
N ILE A 230 5.98 1.00 5.95
CA ILE A 230 6.43 1.58 4.67
C ILE A 230 7.06 2.95 4.93
N PHE A 231 6.40 3.81 5.69
CA PHE A 231 6.82 5.20 5.87
C PHE A 231 8.22 5.29 6.47
N ARG A 232 8.47 4.51 7.51
CA ARG A 232 9.79 4.42 8.14
C ARG A 232 10.87 3.87 7.20
N ARG A 233 10.55 2.89 6.35
CA ARG A 233 11.55 2.22 5.50
C ARG A 233 11.81 2.95 4.17
N ALA A 234 10.77 3.42 3.51
CA ALA A 234 10.85 4.05 2.19
C ALA A 234 10.94 5.58 2.27
N PHE A 235 10.09 6.21 3.07
CA PHE A 235 9.93 7.67 3.05
C PHE A 235 10.83 8.42 4.02
N ALA A 236 11.28 7.80 5.12
CA ALA A 236 12.19 8.45 6.08
C ALA A 236 13.41 9.06 5.39
N SER A 237 14.06 8.32 4.49
CA SER A 237 15.21 8.80 3.73
C SER A 237 14.91 10.01 2.86
N ARG A 238 13.65 10.29 2.52
CA ARG A 238 13.24 11.44 1.69
C ARG A 238 12.78 12.64 2.53
N VAL A 239 12.44 12.42 3.80
CA VAL A 239 12.00 13.47 4.74
C VAL A 239 13.20 14.20 5.35
N PHE A 240 14.29 13.48 5.63
CA PHE A 240 15.47 14.06 6.25
C PHE A 240 16.25 14.96 5.27
N PRO A 241 16.96 16.00 5.77
CA PRO A 241 17.82 16.83 4.94
C PRO A 241 18.89 16.02 4.22
N THR A 242 19.16 16.36 2.95
CA THR A 242 20.15 15.65 2.10
C THR A 242 21.55 15.62 2.71
N GLU A 243 21.93 16.65 3.46
CA GLU A 243 23.23 16.74 4.14
C GLU A 243 23.43 15.62 5.16
N VAL A 244 22.37 15.25 5.90
CA VAL A 244 22.43 14.16 6.87
C VAL A 244 22.51 12.81 6.15
N ILE A 245 21.81 12.66 5.03
CA ILE A 245 21.77 11.43 4.24
C ILE A 245 23.12 11.18 3.55
N GLU A 246 23.74 12.21 3.00
CA GLU A 246 25.08 12.17 2.41
C GLU A 246 26.13 11.79 3.46
N GLN A 247 26.04 12.35 4.68
CA GLN A 247 26.92 11.97 5.80
C GLN A 247 26.74 10.51 6.24
N LEU A 248 25.50 10.01 6.21
CA LEU A 248 25.19 8.61 6.52
C LEU A 248 25.50 7.64 5.38
N GLY A 249 25.79 8.14 4.17
CA GLY A 249 26.04 7.33 2.98
C GLY A 249 24.84 6.46 2.57
N MET A 250 23.62 6.82 2.99
CA MET A 250 22.42 6.04 2.71
C MET A 250 21.92 6.29 1.28
N LYS A 251 21.62 5.21 0.56
CA LYS A 251 20.91 5.29 -0.71
C LYS A 251 19.41 5.33 -0.46
N HIS A 252 18.68 6.08 -1.28
CA HIS A 252 17.23 6.09 -1.22
C HIS A 252 16.65 4.78 -1.75
N VAL A 253 15.53 4.35 -1.14
CA VAL A 253 14.74 3.22 -1.63
C VAL A 253 14.13 3.57 -2.98
N ARG A 254 14.31 2.66 -3.95
CA ARG A 254 13.84 2.85 -5.34
C ARG A 254 12.47 2.27 -5.62
N GLY A 255 12.07 1.24 -4.87
CA GLY A 255 10.80 0.61 -5.14
C GLY A 255 10.14 -0.11 -3.98
N ILE A 256 8.81 -0.11 -4.03
CA ILE A 256 7.91 -0.72 -3.07
C ILE A 256 7.04 -1.72 -3.84
N LEU A 257 6.92 -2.95 -3.35
CA LEU A 257 6.01 -3.96 -3.87
C LEU A 257 4.88 -4.22 -2.87
N LEU A 258 3.65 -3.88 -3.25
CA LEU A 258 2.43 -4.19 -2.50
C LEU A 258 1.82 -5.47 -3.07
N TYR A 259 1.67 -6.50 -2.24
CA TYR A 259 1.04 -7.75 -2.64
C TYR A 259 0.01 -8.22 -1.62
N GLY A 260 -0.95 -9.03 -2.05
CA GLY A 260 -2.00 -9.55 -1.15
C GLY A 260 -3.24 -9.99 -1.91
N PRO A 261 -4.23 -10.59 -1.24
CA PRO A 261 -5.47 -11.03 -1.88
C PRO A 261 -6.21 -9.87 -2.58
N PRO A 262 -7.02 -10.15 -3.62
CA PRO A 262 -7.78 -9.10 -4.30
C PRO A 262 -8.78 -8.43 -3.35
N GLY A 263 -9.10 -7.16 -3.61
CA GLY A 263 -10.09 -6.42 -2.82
C GLY A 263 -9.59 -5.78 -1.52
N THR A 264 -8.30 -5.91 -1.17
CA THR A 264 -7.71 -5.33 0.05
C THR A 264 -7.27 -3.86 -0.06
N GLY A 265 -7.58 -3.17 -1.15
CA GLY A 265 -7.30 -1.73 -1.28
C GLY A 265 -5.87 -1.37 -1.71
N LYS A 266 -5.09 -2.30 -2.27
CA LYS A 266 -3.72 -2.05 -2.78
C LYS A 266 -3.62 -0.85 -3.73
N THR A 267 -4.53 -0.76 -4.70
CA THR A 267 -4.59 0.35 -5.67
C THR A 267 -4.94 1.68 -5.00
N LEU A 268 -5.80 1.68 -3.98
CA LEU A 268 -6.15 2.87 -3.23
C LEU A 268 -4.94 3.35 -2.41
N MET A 269 -4.28 2.44 -1.69
CA MET A 269 -3.03 2.68 -0.97
C MET A 269 -1.97 3.36 -1.86
N ALA A 270 -1.66 2.79 -3.03
CA ALA A 270 -0.65 3.35 -3.91
C ALA A 270 -1.00 4.77 -4.42
N ARG A 271 -2.28 5.01 -4.75
CA ARG A 271 -2.75 6.34 -5.18
C ARG A 271 -2.64 7.37 -4.06
N GLN A 272 -3.02 6.99 -2.84
CA GLN A 272 -2.92 7.89 -1.69
C GLN A 272 -1.47 8.16 -1.31
N ILE A 273 -0.58 7.18 -1.39
CA ILE A 273 0.87 7.39 -1.23
C ILE A 273 1.38 8.42 -2.26
N GLY A 274 1.00 8.27 -3.53
CA GLY A 274 1.37 9.22 -4.59
C GLY A 274 0.86 10.64 -4.32
N LYS A 275 -0.39 10.77 -3.85
CA LYS A 275 -1.00 12.06 -3.50
C LYS A 275 -0.41 12.69 -2.24
N MET A 276 -0.09 11.88 -1.24
CA MET A 276 0.47 12.33 0.05
C MET A 276 1.86 12.93 -0.11
N LEU A 277 2.68 12.36 -1.00
CA LEU A 277 4.08 12.74 -1.16
C LEU A 277 4.28 14.11 -1.83
N ASN A 278 3.25 14.95 -1.98
CA ASN A 278 3.24 16.27 -2.64
C ASN A 278 4.21 16.35 -3.84
N ALA A 279 4.36 15.22 -4.52
CA ALA A 279 5.25 15.02 -5.63
C ALA A 279 4.48 15.46 -6.87
N ARG A 280 5.17 15.48 -8.00
CA ARG A 280 4.48 15.65 -9.28
C ARG A 280 3.43 14.55 -9.47
N GLU A 281 2.46 14.82 -10.33
CA GLU A 281 1.37 13.88 -10.60
C GLU A 281 1.92 12.47 -10.86
N PRO A 282 1.49 11.46 -10.09
CA PRO A 282 2.01 10.11 -10.21
C PRO A 282 1.60 9.50 -11.55
N GLN A 283 2.56 8.90 -12.26
CA GLN A 283 2.26 8.17 -13.49
C GLN A 283 1.73 6.78 -13.13
N ILE A 284 0.43 6.58 -13.33
CA ILE A 284 -0.22 5.28 -13.12
C ILE A 284 -0.27 4.55 -14.45
N VAL A 285 0.32 3.36 -14.49
CA VAL A 285 0.35 2.50 -15.67
C VAL A 285 -0.17 1.12 -15.29
N ASN A 286 -1.09 0.58 -16.08
CA ASN A 286 -1.55 -0.78 -15.90
C ASN A 286 -0.60 -1.76 -16.61
N GLY A 287 -0.23 -2.88 -15.99
CA GLY A 287 0.70 -3.85 -16.54
C GLY A 287 0.39 -4.26 -17.99
N PRO A 288 -0.85 -4.69 -18.31
CA PRO A 288 -1.23 -5.04 -19.68
C PRO A 288 -1.14 -3.89 -20.69
N GLN A 289 -1.25 -2.64 -20.25
CA GLN A 289 -1.19 -1.46 -21.13
C GLN A 289 0.21 -1.25 -21.73
N ILE A 290 1.25 -1.81 -21.11
CA ILE A 290 2.64 -1.70 -21.58
C ILE A 290 2.94 -2.74 -22.67
N LEU A 291 2.13 -3.81 -22.74
CA LEU A 291 2.37 -4.94 -23.63
C LEU A 291 1.74 -4.68 -25.00
N ASP A 292 2.59 -4.38 -25.97
CA ASP A 292 2.22 -4.28 -27.38
C ASP A 292 2.63 -5.53 -28.16
N LYS A 293 1.84 -5.84 -29.21
CA LYS A 293 2.11 -6.99 -30.09
C LYS A 293 3.35 -6.81 -30.97
N TYR A 294 3.82 -5.57 -31.13
CA TYR A 294 5.00 -5.26 -31.94
C TYR A 294 6.28 -5.36 -31.09
N VAL A 295 7.23 -6.16 -31.58
CA VAL A 295 8.52 -6.38 -30.92
C VAL A 295 9.27 -5.05 -30.74
N GLY A 296 9.70 -4.77 -29.52
CA GLY A 296 10.45 -3.55 -29.16
C GLY A 296 9.59 -2.33 -28.78
N GLU A 297 8.30 -2.31 -29.10
CA GLU A 297 7.41 -1.19 -28.73
C GLU A 297 7.15 -1.18 -27.21
N SER A 298 6.95 -2.35 -26.62
CA SER A 298 6.80 -2.51 -25.16
C SER A 298 8.02 -1.99 -24.38
N GLU A 299 9.23 -2.20 -24.90
CA GLU A 299 10.46 -1.67 -24.29
C GLU A 299 10.59 -0.15 -24.47
N ALA A 300 10.22 0.36 -25.65
CA ALA A 300 10.23 1.79 -25.92
C ALA A 300 9.24 2.53 -24.99
N ASN A 301 8.08 1.93 -24.71
CA ASN A 301 7.10 2.47 -23.77
C ASN A 301 7.68 2.55 -22.35
N ILE A 302 8.37 1.52 -21.87
CA ILE A 302 9.10 1.59 -20.59
C ILE A 302 10.15 2.71 -20.62
N ARG A 303 10.97 2.81 -21.67
CA ARG A 303 11.99 3.88 -21.75
C ARG A 303 11.36 5.27 -21.72
N LYS A 304 10.22 5.48 -22.39
CA LYS A 304 9.47 6.75 -22.38
C LYS A 304 8.99 7.12 -20.98
N LEU A 305 8.53 6.14 -20.18
CA LEU A 305 8.09 6.38 -18.79
C LEU A 305 9.23 6.93 -17.91
N PHE A 306 10.44 6.39 -18.06
CA PHE A 306 11.61 6.83 -17.26
C PHE A 306 12.34 8.05 -17.86
N ALA A 307 12.13 8.40 -19.12
CA ALA A 307 12.85 9.48 -19.81
C ALA A 307 12.69 10.85 -19.12
N ALA A 308 11.48 11.18 -18.66
CA ALA A 308 11.23 12.45 -17.96
C ALA A 308 12.02 12.56 -16.64
N ALA A 309 12.14 11.46 -15.90
CA ALA A 309 12.92 11.41 -14.67
C ALA A 309 14.43 11.48 -14.94
N GLU A 310 14.90 10.78 -15.99
CA GLU A 310 16.31 10.78 -16.44
C GLU A 310 16.78 12.16 -16.88
N GLU A 311 16.00 12.85 -17.71
CA GLU A 311 16.35 14.19 -18.18
C GLU A 311 16.46 15.18 -17.02
N GLU A 312 15.57 15.07 -16.04
CA GLU A 312 15.59 15.97 -14.89
C GLU A 312 16.73 15.66 -13.92
N GLU A 313 17.03 14.39 -13.68
CA GLU A 313 18.20 14.03 -12.87
C GLU A 313 19.49 14.54 -13.51
N LYS A 314 19.61 14.45 -14.85
CA LYS A 314 20.75 15.01 -15.60
C LYS A 314 20.84 16.54 -15.50
N ARG A 315 19.70 17.26 -15.41
CA ARG A 315 19.65 18.72 -15.32
C ARG A 315 19.86 19.25 -13.90
N CYS A 316 19.24 18.62 -12.92
CA CYS A 316 19.11 19.13 -11.55
C CYS A 316 19.92 18.34 -10.51
N GLY A 317 20.46 17.17 -10.87
CA GLY A 317 21.26 16.31 -9.98
C GLY A 317 20.52 16.00 -8.68
N SER A 318 21.19 16.20 -7.55
CA SER A 318 20.67 15.94 -6.20
C SER A 318 19.48 16.82 -5.78
N ALA A 319 19.15 17.87 -6.54
CA ALA A 319 18.00 18.74 -6.29
C ALA A 319 16.79 18.41 -7.19
N SER A 320 16.82 17.26 -7.88
CA SER A 320 15.70 16.81 -8.71
C SER A 320 14.49 16.41 -7.86
N GLY A 321 13.28 16.71 -8.38
CA GLY A 321 12.04 16.31 -7.74
C GLY A 321 11.82 14.80 -7.80
N LEU A 322 11.04 14.27 -6.85
CA LEU A 322 10.68 12.85 -6.84
C LEU A 322 9.66 12.54 -7.95
N HIS A 323 9.99 11.57 -8.80
CA HIS A 323 9.07 11.00 -9.79
C HIS A 323 8.52 9.68 -9.28
N ILE A 324 7.18 9.57 -9.21
CA ILE A 324 6.49 8.37 -8.72
C ILE A 324 5.85 7.66 -9.92
N ILE A 325 6.22 6.38 -10.10
CA ILE A 325 5.66 5.50 -11.13
C ILE A 325 4.93 4.36 -10.43
N ILE A 326 3.64 4.20 -10.72
CA ILE A 326 2.79 3.18 -10.13
C ILE A 326 2.45 2.15 -11.21
N PHE A 327 2.87 0.90 -11.01
CA PHE A 327 2.51 -0.24 -11.84
C PHE A 327 1.42 -1.05 -11.16
N ASP A 328 0.21 -1.06 -11.74
CA ASP A 328 -0.83 -2.01 -11.36
C ASP A 328 -0.66 -3.32 -12.12
N GLU A 329 -1.03 -4.44 -11.50
CA GLU A 329 -0.87 -5.79 -12.07
C GLU A 329 0.53 -6.05 -12.65
N ILE A 330 1.58 -5.73 -11.87
CA ILE A 330 2.98 -5.86 -12.31
C ILE A 330 3.35 -7.31 -12.68
N ASP A 331 2.65 -8.31 -12.16
CA ASP A 331 2.80 -9.72 -12.55
C ASP A 331 2.38 -10.02 -14.00
N ALA A 332 1.64 -9.13 -14.66
CA ALA A 332 1.35 -9.26 -16.09
C ALA A 332 2.60 -9.02 -16.95
N ILE A 333 3.46 -8.07 -16.55
CA ILE A 333 4.69 -7.71 -17.27
C ILE A 333 5.92 -8.47 -16.76
N CYS A 334 5.96 -8.77 -15.46
CA CYS A 334 7.15 -9.27 -14.78
C CYS A 334 7.04 -10.73 -14.33
N LYS A 335 6.61 -11.61 -15.24
CA LYS A 335 6.51 -13.05 -14.96
C LYS A 335 7.89 -13.69 -14.72
N ALA A 336 7.91 -14.74 -13.89
CA ALA A 336 9.09 -15.57 -13.71
C ALA A 336 9.61 -16.12 -15.06
N ARG A 337 10.91 -15.92 -15.30
CA ARG A 337 11.57 -16.32 -16.55
C ARG A 337 11.52 -17.84 -16.73
N GLY A 338 11.31 -18.29 -17.97
CA GLY A 338 11.34 -19.71 -18.31
C GLY A 338 10.03 -20.48 -18.10
N SER A 339 8.91 -19.81 -17.80
CA SER A 339 7.59 -20.47 -17.84
C SER A 339 7.24 -20.82 -19.30
N VAL A 340 7.16 -22.10 -19.64
CA VAL A 340 7.15 -22.64 -21.03
C VAL A 340 5.86 -22.31 -21.82
N ALA A 341 4.86 -21.66 -21.22
CA ALA A 341 3.54 -21.46 -21.83
C ALA A 341 3.36 -20.04 -22.43
N GLY A 342 3.77 -19.85 -23.69
CA GLY A 342 3.31 -18.80 -24.60
C GLY A 342 3.90 -17.39 -24.43
N ASN A 343 4.42 -16.82 -25.52
CA ASN A 343 4.86 -15.41 -25.67
C ASN A 343 6.00 -14.92 -24.74
N THR A 344 6.85 -15.79 -24.22
CA THR A 344 7.91 -15.46 -23.23
C THR A 344 8.94 -14.43 -23.71
N ALA A 345 9.27 -14.40 -25.01
CA ALA A 345 10.35 -13.56 -25.51
C ALA A 345 10.13 -12.06 -25.28
N VAL A 346 8.89 -11.57 -25.46
CA VAL A 346 8.58 -10.14 -25.25
C VAL A 346 8.55 -9.81 -23.75
N HIS A 347 8.01 -10.72 -22.92
CA HIS A 347 7.99 -10.52 -21.46
C HIS A 347 9.41 -10.47 -20.89
N ASP A 348 10.30 -11.36 -21.32
CA ASP A 348 11.68 -11.42 -20.81
C ASP A 348 12.47 -10.14 -21.14
N THR A 349 12.29 -9.56 -22.34
CA THR A 349 13.00 -8.33 -22.71
C THR A 349 12.46 -7.10 -21.97
N VAL A 350 11.15 -7.03 -21.76
CA VAL A 350 10.49 -5.99 -20.95
C VAL A 350 10.99 -6.01 -19.50
N VAL A 351 11.13 -7.20 -18.89
CA VAL A 351 11.70 -7.35 -17.54
C VAL A 351 13.15 -6.88 -17.50
N ASN A 352 13.98 -7.29 -18.46
CA ASN A 352 15.38 -6.85 -18.53
C ASN A 352 15.49 -5.33 -18.70
N GLN A 353 14.61 -4.72 -19.48
CA GLN A 353 14.59 -3.27 -19.67
C GLN A 353 14.21 -2.54 -18.37
N LEU A 354 13.21 -3.03 -17.62
CA LEU A 354 12.83 -2.48 -16.32
C LEU A 354 13.96 -2.61 -15.29
N LEU A 355 14.62 -3.77 -15.24
CA LEU A 355 15.77 -4.01 -14.38
C LEU A 355 16.94 -3.07 -14.68
N THR A 356 17.21 -2.83 -15.97
CA THR A 356 18.26 -1.91 -16.41
C THR A 356 17.94 -0.47 -16.01
N LYS A 357 16.65 -0.07 -15.98
CA LYS A 357 16.25 1.27 -15.52
C LYS A 357 16.30 1.43 -14.00
N LEU A 358 16.06 0.35 -13.24
CA LEU A 358 16.12 0.38 -11.78
C LEU A 358 17.55 0.26 -11.20
N ASP A 359 18.41 -0.54 -11.84
CA ASP A 359 19.72 -0.96 -11.29
C ASP A 359 20.89 -0.75 -12.28
N GLY A 360 20.64 -0.14 -13.43
CA GLY A 360 21.66 0.08 -14.45
C GLY A 360 22.75 1.07 -14.06
N VAL A 361 23.66 1.32 -15.00
CA VAL A 361 24.84 2.19 -14.82
C VAL A 361 24.41 3.65 -14.57
N GLU A 362 23.34 4.11 -15.23
CA GLU A 362 22.71 5.40 -14.96
C GLU A 362 21.69 5.24 -13.81
N GLN A 363 22.21 5.15 -12.59
CA GLN A 363 21.38 4.98 -11.40
C GLN A 363 20.58 6.24 -11.10
N LEU A 364 19.25 6.12 -11.16
CA LEU A 364 18.34 7.21 -10.85
C LEU A 364 18.02 7.25 -9.35
N ASN A 365 18.40 8.33 -8.68
CA ASN A 365 18.09 8.53 -7.27
C ASN A 365 16.77 9.29 -7.06
N ASN A 366 16.19 9.88 -8.11
CA ASN A 366 14.98 10.70 -8.04
C ASN A 366 13.68 9.95 -8.35
N ILE A 367 13.72 8.62 -8.49
CA ILE A 367 12.56 7.79 -8.80
C ILE A 367 12.06 6.98 -7.60
N LEU A 368 10.75 6.74 -7.57
CA LEU A 368 10.10 5.75 -6.72
C LEU A 368 9.12 4.94 -7.56
N VAL A 369 9.33 3.62 -7.61
CA VAL A 369 8.47 2.68 -8.33
C VAL A 369 7.62 1.90 -7.34
N ILE A 370 6.29 2.00 -7.46
CA ILE A 370 5.34 1.24 -6.64
C ILE A 370 4.70 0.17 -7.54
N GLY A 371 5.04 -1.09 -7.29
CA GLY A 371 4.42 -2.24 -7.96
C GLY A 371 3.29 -2.83 -7.12
N MET A 372 2.19 -3.20 -7.77
CA MET A 372 1.07 -3.88 -7.12
C MET A 372 0.80 -5.22 -7.79
N THR A 373 0.57 -6.26 -6.99
CA THR A 373 0.22 -7.58 -7.51
C THR A 373 -0.73 -8.33 -6.57
N ASN A 374 -1.50 -9.26 -7.12
CA ASN A 374 -2.22 -10.25 -6.31
C ASN A 374 -1.37 -11.52 -6.07
N ARG A 375 -0.32 -11.73 -6.87
CA ARG A 375 0.42 -12.99 -6.96
C ARG A 375 1.92 -12.75 -6.93
N LYS A 376 2.47 -12.67 -5.70
CA LYS A 376 3.92 -12.53 -5.49
C LYS A 376 4.72 -13.70 -6.10
N ASP A 377 4.14 -14.90 -6.11
CA ASP A 377 4.74 -16.12 -6.66
C ASP A 377 5.03 -16.04 -8.16
N MET A 378 4.29 -15.21 -8.90
CA MET A 378 4.45 -15.06 -10.35
C MET A 378 5.55 -14.08 -10.73
N ILE A 379 6.03 -13.25 -9.81
CA ILE A 379 6.99 -12.18 -10.09
C ILE A 379 8.42 -12.74 -10.18
N ASP A 380 9.20 -12.22 -11.13
CA ASP A 380 10.64 -12.50 -11.22
C ASP A 380 11.39 -12.10 -9.94
N GLU A 381 12.04 -13.07 -9.29
CA GLU A 381 12.87 -12.86 -8.10
C GLU A 381 13.97 -11.81 -8.31
N ALA A 382 14.42 -11.58 -9.53
CA ALA A 382 15.40 -10.55 -9.84
C ALA A 382 14.89 -9.14 -9.48
N LEU A 383 13.59 -8.85 -9.61
CA LEU A 383 13.02 -7.54 -9.25
C LEU A 383 12.87 -7.36 -7.73
N ILE A 384 12.68 -8.46 -7.02
CA ILE A 384 12.40 -8.54 -5.58
C ILE A 384 13.68 -8.32 -4.74
N ARG A 385 14.87 -8.33 -5.36
CA ARG A 385 16.14 -8.15 -4.66
C ARG A 385 16.31 -6.73 -4.09
N PRO A 386 16.97 -6.58 -2.92
CA PRO A 386 17.31 -5.27 -2.35
C PRO A 386 18.04 -4.37 -3.36
N GLY A 387 17.71 -3.07 -3.36
CA GLY A 387 18.17 -2.09 -4.36
C GLY A 387 17.21 -1.89 -5.55
N ARG A 388 16.23 -2.78 -5.75
CA ARG A 388 15.15 -2.66 -6.76
C ARG A 388 13.80 -2.48 -6.05
N LEU A 389 12.96 -3.52 -6.00
CA LEU A 389 11.75 -3.56 -5.17
C LEU A 389 12.10 -4.06 -3.76
N GLU A 390 12.84 -3.22 -3.03
CA GLU A 390 13.39 -3.56 -1.72
C GLU A 390 12.30 -3.74 -0.65
N VAL A 391 11.35 -2.80 -0.61
CA VAL A 391 10.30 -2.83 0.40
C VAL A 391 9.13 -3.66 -0.11
N GLN A 392 9.00 -4.86 0.41
CA GLN A 392 7.86 -5.74 0.14
C GLN A 392 6.88 -5.67 1.29
N MET A 393 5.62 -5.41 0.95
CA MET A 393 4.54 -5.34 1.92
C MET A 393 3.39 -6.24 1.50
N GLU A 394 3.03 -7.14 2.41
CA GLU A 394 1.79 -7.89 2.30
C GLU A 394 0.64 -7.05 2.86
N ILE A 395 -0.40 -6.85 2.06
CA ILE A 395 -1.65 -6.21 2.48
C ILE A 395 -2.68 -7.32 2.64
N GLY A 396 -2.87 -7.74 3.90
CA GLY A 396 -3.79 -8.79 4.30
C GLY A 396 -5.25 -8.34 4.32
N LEU A 397 -6.11 -9.23 4.82
CA LEU A 397 -7.50 -8.88 5.12
C LEU A 397 -7.53 -7.99 6.37
N PRO A 398 -8.47 -7.02 6.46
CA PRO A 398 -8.56 -6.14 7.61
C PRO A 398 -9.03 -6.88 8.87
N ASP A 399 -8.39 -6.56 9.99
CA ASP A 399 -8.81 -6.96 11.33
C ASP A 399 -10.17 -6.35 11.71
N GLU A 400 -10.77 -6.81 12.81
CA GLU A 400 -12.07 -6.29 13.27
C GLU A 400 -12.08 -4.77 13.48
N HIS A 401 -11.03 -4.23 14.11
CA HIS A 401 -10.84 -2.79 14.24
C HIS A 401 -10.68 -2.11 12.87
N GLY A 402 -9.93 -2.73 11.95
CA GLY A 402 -9.75 -2.23 10.59
C GLY A 402 -11.05 -2.21 9.79
N ARG A 403 -11.90 -3.24 9.92
CA ARG A 403 -13.23 -3.29 9.30
C ARG A 403 -14.13 -2.20 9.84
N MET A 404 -14.09 -1.94 11.16
CA MET A 404 -14.82 -0.83 11.77
C MET A 404 -14.35 0.53 11.24
N GLN A 405 -13.05 0.75 11.06
CA GLN A 405 -12.51 1.96 10.41
C GLN A 405 -12.98 2.10 8.95
N ILE A 406 -12.92 1.03 8.15
CA ILE A 406 -13.37 1.04 6.76
C ILE A 406 -14.88 1.32 6.66
N LEU A 407 -15.68 0.68 7.50
CA LEU A 407 -17.13 0.95 7.60
C LEU A 407 -17.39 2.41 7.99
N ASN A 408 -16.64 2.96 8.96
CA ASN A 408 -16.76 4.37 9.33
C ASN A 408 -16.47 5.31 8.16
N ILE A 409 -15.42 5.06 7.38
CA ILE A 409 -15.06 5.87 6.20
C ILE A 409 -16.19 5.86 5.16
N HIS A 410 -16.69 4.68 4.80
CA HIS A 410 -17.76 4.58 3.80
C HIS A 410 -19.13 5.07 4.30
N THR A 411 -19.35 5.10 5.62
CA THR A 411 -20.60 5.60 6.23
C THR A 411 -20.56 7.07 6.61
N GLU A 412 -19.39 7.71 6.63
CA GLU A 412 -19.22 9.12 7.01
C GLU A 412 -20.12 10.05 6.19
N THR A 413 -20.11 9.93 4.87
CA THR A 413 -20.96 10.74 3.97
C THR A 413 -22.45 10.54 4.24
N MET A 414 -22.86 9.32 4.60
CA MET A 414 -24.27 9.02 4.91
C MET A 414 -24.69 9.60 6.25
N ARG A 415 -23.77 9.60 7.24
CA ARG A 415 -23.98 10.18 8.57
C ARG A 415 -24.05 11.70 8.51
N THR A 416 -23.12 12.34 7.80
CA THR A 416 -23.08 13.80 7.63
C THR A 416 -24.35 14.34 6.97
N ASN A 417 -24.99 13.54 6.11
CA ASN A 417 -26.23 13.90 5.42
C ASN A 417 -27.52 13.40 6.12
N ASP A 418 -27.43 12.86 7.36
CA ASP A 418 -28.55 12.29 8.13
C ASP A 418 -29.39 11.22 7.37
N LYS A 419 -28.73 10.44 6.51
CA LYS A 419 -29.35 9.33 5.74
C LYS A 419 -29.12 7.95 6.36
N MET A 420 -28.44 7.89 7.49
CA MET A 420 -28.22 6.67 8.28
C MET A 420 -29.14 6.69 9.50
N SER A 421 -29.87 5.61 9.74
CA SER A 421 -30.70 5.48 10.94
C SER A 421 -29.85 5.17 12.17
N SER A 422 -30.35 5.51 13.35
CA SER A 422 -29.67 5.34 14.64
C SER A 422 -29.62 3.88 15.14
N ASP A 423 -30.35 2.99 14.47
CA ASP A 423 -30.39 1.55 14.73
C ASP A 423 -29.15 0.79 14.19
N VAL A 424 -28.32 1.45 13.36
CA VAL A 424 -27.14 0.82 12.75
C VAL A 424 -25.92 1.00 13.64
N ASP A 425 -25.50 -0.08 14.31
CA ASP A 425 -24.22 -0.15 15.02
C ASP A 425 -23.11 -0.70 14.10
N ILE A 426 -22.04 0.08 13.93
CA ILE A 426 -20.90 -0.31 13.10
C ILE A 426 -20.05 -1.38 13.78
N ASN A 427 -20.00 -1.41 15.11
CA ASN A 427 -19.26 -2.45 15.83
C ASN A 427 -19.91 -3.82 15.61
N GLU A 428 -21.24 -3.86 15.68
CA GLU A 428 -22.01 -5.06 15.33
C GLU A 428 -21.69 -5.50 13.89
N LEU A 429 -21.76 -4.60 12.90
CA LEU A 429 -21.44 -4.93 11.50
C LEU A 429 -20.01 -5.44 11.31
N ALA A 430 -19.02 -4.86 11.99
CA ALA A 430 -17.62 -5.29 11.93
C ALA A 430 -17.41 -6.71 12.49
N SER A 431 -18.17 -7.08 13.53
CA SER A 431 -18.14 -8.41 14.14
C SER A 431 -18.78 -9.49 13.25
N VAL A 432 -19.85 -9.14 12.51
CA VAL A 432 -20.57 -10.07 11.63
C VAL A 432 -19.86 -10.25 10.28
N THR A 433 -19.16 -9.23 9.79
CA THR A 433 -18.43 -9.22 8.50
C THR A 433 -17.04 -9.86 8.57
N LYS A 434 -16.93 -11.04 9.19
CA LYS A 434 -15.66 -11.79 9.30
C LYS A 434 -15.08 -12.09 7.91
N ASN A 435 -13.77 -11.86 7.73
CA ASN A 435 -13.00 -12.03 6.48
C ASN A 435 -13.43 -11.17 5.28
N PHE A 436 -14.27 -10.16 5.47
CA PHE A 436 -14.57 -9.25 4.37
C PHE A 436 -13.34 -8.40 4.04
N SER A 437 -13.01 -8.33 2.76
CA SER A 437 -12.05 -7.39 2.20
C SER A 437 -12.61 -5.97 2.13
N GLY A 438 -11.76 -4.95 1.99
CA GLY A 438 -12.21 -3.56 1.89
C GLY A 438 -13.22 -3.33 0.77
N ALA A 439 -13.02 -3.96 -0.39
CA ALA A 439 -13.96 -3.89 -1.52
C ALA A 439 -15.30 -4.58 -1.22
N GLU A 440 -15.31 -5.67 -0.47
CA GLU A 440 -16.56 -6.36 -0.07
C GLU A 440 -17.33 -5.55 0.99
N ILE A 441 -16.62 -4.85 1.89
CA ILE A 441 -17.23 -3.92 2.86
C ILE A 441 -17.86 -2.73 2.13
N GLU A 442 -17.14 -2.13 1.17
CA GLU A 442 -17.70 -1.09 0.30
C GLU A 442 -18.93 -1.61 -0.45
N GLY A 443 -18.84 -2.83 -0.98
CA GLY A 443 -19.95 -3.53 -1.59
C GLY A 443 -21.14 -3.62 -0.64
N LEU A 444 -20.93 -4.07 0.61
CA LEU A 444 -22.00 -4.24 1.61
C LEU A 444 -22.75 -2.94 1.84
N VAL A 445 -22.01 -1.83 1.99
CA VAL A 445 -22.60 -0.50 2.13
C VAL A 445 -23.42 -0.13 0.88
N ARG A 446 -22.89 -0.38 -0.31
CA ARG A 446 -23.56 -0.09 -1.59
C ARG A 446 -24.82 -0.95 -1.79
N ALA A 447 -24.78 -2.22 -1.41
CA ALA A 447 -25.93 -3.12 -1.46
C ALA A 447 -27.02 -2.66 -0.49
N ALA A 448 -26.67 -2.34 0.75
CA ALA A 448 -27.62 -1.79 1.72
C ALA A 448 -28.28 -0.49 1.23
N GLN A 449 -27.52 0.41 0.60
CA GLN A 449 -28.05 1.60 -0.07
C GLN A 449 -29.06 1.23 -1.17
N SER A 450 -28.71 0.26 -2.02
CA SER A 450 -29.58 -0.23 -3.10
C SER A 450 -30.87 -0.86 -2.56
N THR A 451 -30.79 -1.68 -1.50
CA THR A 451 -31.97 -2.26 -0.83
C THR A 451 -32.88 -1.18 -0.25
N ALA A 452 -32.29 -0.18 0.40
CA ALA A 452 -33.03 0.95 0.96
C ALA A 452 -33.70 1.81 -0.14
N MET A 453 -33.04 2.01 -1.28
CA MET A 453 -33.63 2.66 -2.46
C MET A 453 -34.76 1.82 -3.08
N ASN A 454 -34.58 0.50 -3.18
CA ASN A 454 -35.58 -0.40 -3.75
C ASN A 454 -36.88 -0.42 -2.93
N ARG A 455 -36.81 -0.24 -1.61
CA ARG A 455 -37.99 -0.09 -0.74
C ARG A 455 -38.91 1.07 -1.13
N LEU A 456 -38.37 2.12 -1.77
CA LEU A 456 -39.13 3.28 -2.24
C LEU A 456 -39.76 3.06 -3.62
N ILE A 457 -39.21 2.15 -4.43
CA ILE A 457 -39.71 1.86 -5.77
C ILE A 457 -40.90 0.91 -5.62
N LYS A 458 -42.12 1.47 -5.56
CA LYS A 458 -43.34 0.66 -5.60
C LYS A 458 -43.41 -0.03 -6.96
N ALA A 459 -43.57 -1.36 -6.97
CA ALA A 459 -43.78 -2.18 -8.15
C ALA A 459 -45.18 -1.97 -8.75
N THR A 460 -45.53 -0.74 -9.10
CA THR A 460 -46.69 -0.41 -9.94
C THR A 460 -46.17 0.03 -11.30
N SER A 461 -46.92 -0.26 -12.37
CA SER A 461 -46.50 -0.22 -13.78
C SER A 461 -45.98 1.13 -14.32
N LYS A 462 -45.89 2.16 -13.48
CA LYS A 462 -45.15 3.41 -13.69
C LYS A 462 -44.25 3.64 -12.47
N VAL A 463 -42.95 3.78 -12.71
CA VAL A 463 -41.97 4.18 -11.69
C VAL A 463 -42.22 5.66 -11.35
N GLU A 464 -43.22 5.92 -10.52
CA GLU A 464 -43.41 7.23 -9.89
C GLU A 464 -42.64 7.23 -8.58
N VAL A 465 -41.54 7.99 -8.55
CA VAL A 465 -40.73 8.16 -7.35
C VAL A 465 -41.34 9.31 -6.54
N ASP A 466 -41.86 9.01 -5.37
CA ASP A 466 -42.43 9.99 -4.45
C ASP A 466 -41.31 10.86 -3.84
N THR A 467 -41.29 12.16 -4.15
CA THR A 467 -40.23 13.08 -3.71
C THR A 467 -40.19 13.26 -2.19
N GLU A 468 -41.32 13.13 -1.49
CA GLU A 468 -41.37 13.22 -0.02
C GLU A 468 -40.75 11.98 0.64
N ALA A 469 -40.82 10.83 -0.04
CA ALA A 469 -40.27 9.57 0.47
C ALA A 469 -38.74 9.51 0.30
N ILE A 470 -38.18 10.23 -0.68
CA ILE A 470 -36.73 10.39 -0.88
C ILE A 470 -36.10 11.22 0.26
N GLU A 471 -36.77 12.28 0.70
CA GLU A 471 -36.27 13.12 1.80
C GLU A 471 -36.22 12.34 3.12
N LYS A 472 -37.22 11.50 3.40
CA LYS A 472 -37.31 10.66 4.60
C LYS A 472 -36.50 9.36 4.54
N LEU A 473 -35.83 9.07 3.42
CA LEU A 473 -35.07 7.82 3.28
C LEU A 473 -33.94 7.77 4.29
N LYS A 474 -34.00 6.79 5.20
CA LYS A 474 -32.89 6.38 6.05
C LYS A 474 -32.57 4.90 5.85
N ILE A 475 -31.28 4.60 5.79
CA ILE A 475 -30.77 3.23 5.70
C ILE A 475 -30.82 2.64 7.11
N THR A 476 -31.47 1.49 7.24
CA THR A 476 -31.75 0.81 8.51
C THR A 476 -30.87 -0.42 8.69
N ARG A 477 -30.79 -0.94 9.92
CA ARG A 477 -30.04 -2.17 10.24
C ARG A 477 -30.53 -3.37 9.42
N ALA A 478 -31.84 -3.42 9.15
CA ALA A 478 -32.44 -4.48 8.33
C ALA A 478 -31.88 -4.51 6.89
N ASP A 479 -31.58 -3.34 6.31
CA ASP A 479 -31.04 -3.24 4.95
C ASP A 479 -29.63 -3.85 4.88
N PHE A 480 -28.79 -3.61 5.89
CA PHE A 480 -27.46 -4.21 6.00
C PHE A 480 -27.52 -5.73 6.21
N LEU A 481 -28.43 -6.22 7.05
CA LEU A 481 -28.59 -7.66 7.28
C LEU A 481 -29.13 -8.37 6.03
N HIS A 482 -30.04 -7.75 5.31
CA HIS A 482 -30.55 -8.27 4.04
C HIS A 482 -29.42 -8.37 3.00
N ALA A 483 -28.62 -7.31 2.85
CA ALA A 483 -27.48 -7.30 1.95
C ALA A 483 -26.44 -8.39 2.28
N LEU A 484 -26.20 -8.65 3.57
CA LEU A 484 -25.26 -9.68 4.01
C LEU A 484 -25.77 -11.11 3.75
N GLN A 485 -27.09 -11.32 3.79
CA GLN A 485 -27.69 -12.64 3.54
C GLN A 485 -27.84 -12.96 2.05
N HIS A 486 -28.18 -11.97 1.22
CA HIS A 486 -28.60 -12.22 -0.16
C HIS A 486 -27.66 -11.68 -1.23
N ASP A 487 -27.05 -10.51 -1.01
CA ASP A 487 -26.34 -9.79 -2.07
C ASP A 487 -24.83 -10.06 -2.04
N ILE A 488 -24.22 -10.03 -0.85
CA ILE A 488 -22.76 -10.01 -0.72
C ILE A 488 -22.27 -11.10 0.22
N LYS A 489 -21.42 -11.95 -0.33
CA LYS A 489 -20.74 -13.04 0.36
C LYS A 489 -19.24 -12.80 0.33
N ALA A 490 -18.55 -13.22 1.39
CA ALA A 490 -17.10 -13.19 1.40
C ALA A 490 -16.54 -14.14 0.32
N ALA A 491 -15.73 -13.63 -0.60
CA ALA A 491 -15.02 -14.45 -1.56
C ALA A 491 -13.93 -15.30 -0.87
N PHE A 492 -13.42 -14.83 0.27
CA PHE A 492 -12.41 -15.52 1.05
C PHE A 492 -13.02 -16.37 2.17
N GLY A 493 -12.89 -17.70 2.05
CA GLY A 493 -13.08 -18.63 3.17
C GLY A 493 -14.52 -18.94 3.60
N SER A 494 -15.56 -18.60 2.84
CA SER A 494 -16.93 -19.00 3.20
C SER A 494 -17.48 -20.11 2.30
N SER A 495 -17.09 -21.36 2.57
CA SER A 495 -17.86 -22.55 2.19
C SER A 495 -19.09 -22.75 3.09
N LYS A 496 -19.59 -21.72 3.80
CA LYS A 496 -20.73 -21.87 4.72
C LYS A 496 -21.95 -22.46 4.02
N GLU A 497 -22.23 -22.06 2.78
CA GLU A 497 -23.34 -22.60 1.98
C GLU A 497 -23.10 -24.05 1.54
N GLU A 498 -21.87 -24.39 1.14
CA GLU A 498 -21.50 -25.77 0.84
C GLU A 498 -21.70 -26.65 2.07
N LEU A 499 -21.27 -26.18 3.25
CA LEU A 499 -21.45 -26.86 4.54
C LEU A 499 -22.93 -26.94 4.95
N ASP A 500 -23.73 -25.91 4.67
CA ASP A 500 -25.17 -25.91 4.92
C ASP A 500 -25.90 -26.93 4.04
N GLY A 501 -25.42 -27.17 2.81
CA GLY A 501 -25.88 -28.26 1.95
C GLY A 501 -25.73 -29.63 2.63
N PHE A 502 -24.57 -29.90 3.26
CA PHE A 502 -24.32 -31.13 4.00
C PHE A 502 -25.12 -31.25 5.32
N LEU A 503 -25.60 -30.11 5.86
CA LEU A 503 -26.36 -30.03 7.11
C LEU A 503 -27.88 -29.89 6.91
N SER A 504 -28.38 -30.02 5.67
CA SER A 504 -29.78 -29.80 5.30
C SER A 504 -30.80 -30.62 6.10
N GLN A 505 -30.45 -31.83 6.55
CA GLN A 505 -31.32 -32.71 7.35
C GLN A 505 -31.05 -32.62 8.87
N GLY A 506 -30.22 -31.67 9.31
CA GLY A 506 -29.80 -31.57 10.71
C GLY A 506 -28.90 -32.73 11.15
N ILE A 507 -28.65 -32.83 12.46
CA ILE A 507 -27.91 -33.94 13.05
C ILE A 507 -28.78 -34.65 14.06
N ILE A 508 -28.95 -35.94 13.80
CA ILE A 508 -29.66 -36.86 14.69
C ILE A 508 -28.64 -37.48 15.63
N SER A 509 -28.74 -37.17 16.93
CA SER A 509 -27.92 -37.79 17.96
C SER A 509 -28.56 -39.10 18.40
N TRP A 510 -28.31 -40.17 17.64
CA TRP A 510 -28.97 -41.47 17.84
C TRP A 510 -28.28 -42.38 18.86
N GLY A 511 -27.17 -41.96 19.44
CA GLY A 511 -26.50 -42.71 20.49
C GLY A 511 -25.22 -42.06 20.99
N GLU A 512 -24.67 -42.65 22.05
CA GLU A 512 -23.41 -42.26 22.68
C GLU A 512 -22.23 -42.09 21.69
N PRO A 513 -22.06 -42.91 20.63
CA PRO A 513 -20.95 -42.73 19.69
C PRO A 513 -20.93 -41.35 19.03
N VAL A 514 -22.09 -40.82 18.66
CA VAL A 514 -22.19 -39.49 18.01
C VAL A 514 -21.94 -38.39 19.04
N THR A 515 -22.53 -38.50 20.23
CA THR A 515 -22.33 -37.53 21.31
C THR A 515 -20.85 -37.46 21.71
N ARG A 516 -20.18 -38.61 21.82
CA ARG A 516 -18.75 -38.69 22.14
C ARG A 516 -17.88 -38.01 21.09
N VAL A 517 -18.15 -38.23 19.81
CA VAL A 517 -17.41 -37.54 18.73
C VAL A 517 -17.59 -36.03 18.82
N LEU A 518 -18.80 -35.55 19.09
CA LEU A 518 -19.06 -34.11 19.25
C LEU A 518 -18.35 -33.54 20.49
N THR A 519 -18.41 -34.22 21.64
CA THR A 519 -17.73 -33.78 22.87
C THR A 519 -16.21 -33.76 22.70
N ASP A 520 -15.65 -34.80 22.06
CA ASP A 520 -14.21 -34.88 21.78
C ASP A 520 -13.79 -33.76 20.82
N SER A 521 -14.65 -33.41 19.87
CA SER A 521 -14.41 -32.31 18.92
C SER A 521 -14.42 -30.93 19.59
N ASP A 522 -15.34 -30.70 20.54
CA ASP A 522 -15.39 -29.45 21.30
C ASP A 522 -14.12 -29.27 22.16
N LEU A 523 -13.57 -30.37 22.69
CA LEU A 523 -12.28 -30.37 23.39
C LEU A 523 -11.13 -30.00 22.45
N VAL A 524 -11.12 -30.51 21.22
CA VAL A 524 -10.13 -30.15 20.20
C VAL A 524 -10.22 -28.66 19.81
N ILE A 525 -11.44 -28.16 19.62
CA ILE A 525 -11.66 -26.74 19.27
C ILE A 525 -11.22 -25.82 20.42
N SER A 526 -11.57 -26.15 21.66
CA SER A 526 -11.14 -25.38 22.83
C SER A 526 -9.64 -25.42 23.04
N GLN A 527 -8.99 -26.55 22.73
CA GLN A 527 -7.53 -26.64 22.72
C GLN A 527 -6.91 -25.67 21.70
N ILE A 528 -7.44 -25.58 20.48
CA ILE A 528 -6.94 -24.63 19.46
C ILE A 528 -7.08 -23.19 19.95
N ARG A 529 -8.23 -22.83 20.52
CA ARG A 529 -8.47 -21.46 21.00
C ARG A 529 -7.52 -21.09 22.15
N ASN A 530 -7.38 -21.97 23.15
CA ASN A 530 -6.74 -21.63 24.42
C ASN A 530 -5.23 -21.93 24.48
N SER A 531 -4.73 -22.89 23.68
CA SER A 531 -3.33 -23.30 23.75
C SER A 531 -2.41 -22.38 22.93
N ASN A 532 -1.24 -22.03 23.48
CA ASN A 532 -0.21 -21.28 22.76
C ASN A 532 0.89 -22.18 22.19
N GLN A 533 0.99 -23.43 22.66
CA GLN A 533 2.03 -24.38 22.23
C GLN A 533 1.64 -25.18 20.99
N THR A 534 0.37 -25.51 20.81
CA THR A 534 -0.09 -26.31 19.65
C THR A 534 -0.71 -25.42 18.59
N SER A 535 0.02 -25.20 17.50
CA SER A 535 -0.44 -24.44 16.34
C SER A 535 -1.16 -25.29 15.28
N LEU A 536 -0.89 -26.61 15.25
CA LEU A 536 -1.52 -27.54 14.32
C LEU A 536 -2.21 -28.67 15.08
N ILE A 537 -3.49 -28.89 14.82
CA ILE A 537 -4.24 -30.06 15.30
C ILE A 537 -4.89 -30.78 14.11
N THR A 538 -4.71 -32.09 14.08
CA THR A 538 -5.21 -32.99 13.03
C THR A 538 -6.16 -34.00 13.67
N MET A 539 -7.38 -34.08 13.15
CA MET A 539 -8.43 -35.00 13.59
C MET A 539 -8.87 -35.86 12.41
N LEU A 540 -9.00 -37.17 12.60
CA LEU A 540 -9.51 -38.10 11.59
C LEU A 540 -10.86 -38.67 12.06
N LEU A 541 -11.89 -38.54 11.22
CA LEU A 541 -13.16 -39.22 11.36
C LEU A 541 -13.13 -40.48 10.49
N GLU A 542 -13.05 -41.64 11.13
CA GLU A 542 -13.10 -42.94 10.46
C GLU A 542 -14.45 -43.63 10.70
N GLY A 543 -14.85 -44.51 9.79
CA GLY A 543 -16.05 -45.32 9.96
C GLY A 543 -16.54 -45.88 8.64
N PRO A 544 -17.55 -46.77 8.64
CA PRO A 544 -18.09 -47.35 7.42
C PRO A 544 -18.69 -46.30 6.46
N PRO A 545 -18.81 -46.61 5.16
CA PRO A 545 -19.43 -45.72 4.19
C PRO A 545 -20.89 -45.46 4.57
N GLY A 546 -21.36 -44.21 4.41
CA GLY A 546 -22.74 -43.83 4.76
C GLY A 546 -23.01 -43.58 6.24
N ALA A 547 -22.00 -43.61 7.13
CA ALA A 547 -22.16 -43.31 8.55
C ALA A 547 -22.36 -41.81 8.90
N GLY A 548 -22.27 -40.90 7.91
CA GLY A 548 -22.48 -39.46 8.13
C GLY A 548 -21.22 -38.69 8.57
N LYS A 549 -20.02 -39.22 8.31
CA LYS A 549 -18.73 -38.61 8.69
C LYS A 549 -18.56 -37.18 8.17
N THR A 550 -18.83 -36.96 6.88
CA THR A 550 -18.76 -35.62 6.24
C THR A 550 -19.71 -34.62 6.91
N THR A 551 -20.93 -35.05 7.22
CA THR A 551 -21.92 -34.23 7.93
C THR A 551 -21.47 -33.89 9.35
N LEU A 552 -20.86 -34.84 10.07
CA LEU A 552 -20.27 -34.58 11.39
C LEU A 552 -19.09 -33.61 11.30
N ALA A 553 -18.18 -33.80 10.34
CA ALA A 553 -17.08 -32.85 10.10
C ALA A 553 -17.58 -31.44 9.82
N ALA A 554 -18.62 -31.31 8.98
CA ALA A 554 -19.24 -30.02 8.67
C ALA A 554 -19.88 -29.38 9.91
N LYS A 555 -20.50 -30.16 10.79
CA LYS A 555 -21.04 -29.65 12.06
C LYS A 555 -19.96 -29.19 13.02
N ILE A 556 -18.90 -29.97 13.16
CA ILE A 556 -17.77 -29.64 14.02
C ILE A 556 -17.17 -28.30 13.56
N ALA A 557 -16.94 -28.17 12.24
CA ALA A 557 -16.47 -26.92 11.67
C ALA A 557 -17.45 -25.76 11.92
N LYS A 558 -18.75 -25.94 11.67
CA LYS A 558 -19.75 -24.88 11.90
C LYS A 558 -19.87 -24.48 13.38
N GLY A 559 -19.82 -25.45 14.30
CA GLY A 559 -19.84 -25.22 15.75
C GLY A 559 -18.59 -24.51 16.27
N SER A 560 -17.47 -24.65 15.55
CA SER A 560 -16.21 -24.01 15.91
C SER A 560 -16.17 -22.50 15.67
N ASP A 561 -17.11 -21.92 14.89
CA ASP A 561 -17.16 -20.50 14.48
C ASP A 561 -15.78 -19.90 14.16
N LEU A 562 -14.92 -20.70 13.53
CA LEU A 562 -13.58 -20.27 13.15
C LEU A 562 -13.67 -19.30 11.98
N PRO A 563 -12.83 -18.25 11.95
CA PRO A 563 -12.82 -17.24 10.88
C PRO A 563 -12.76 -17.87 9.48
N PHE A 564 -11.81 -18.77 9.23
CA PHE A 564 -11.66 -19.42 7.92
C PHE A 564 -12.08 -20.88 7.97
N MET A 565 -13.00 -21.28 7.09
CA MET A 565 -13.45 -22.67 6.94
C MET A 565 -13.49 -23.06 5.47
N LYS A 566 -12.73 -24.08 5.07
CA LYS A 566 -12.74 -24.57 3.70
C LYS A 566 -12.90 -26.08 3.62
N LEU A 567 -13.84 -26.51 2.77
CA LEU A 567 -14.04 -27.90 2.40
C LEU A 567 -13.21 -28.25 1.16
N CYS A 568 -12.38 -29.27 1.30
CA CYS A 568 -11.65 -29.91 0.22
C CYS A 568 -12.37 -31.21 -0.14
N SER A 569 -13.37 -31.11 -1.03
CA SER A 569 -14.14 -32.25 -1.55
C SER A 569 -13.61 -32.70 -2.91
N PRO A 570 -13.57 -34.02 -3.19
CA PRO A 570 -13.29 -34.56 -4.52
C PRO A 570 -14.24 -34.05 -5.61
N GLU A 571 -15.47 -33.68 -5.24
CA GLU A 571 -16.51 -33.21 -6.18
C GLU A 571 -16.09 -31.95 -6.94
N ASN A 572 -15.31 -31.08 -6.28
CA ASN A 572 -14.79 -29.85 -6.87
C ASN A 572 -13.54 -30.08 -7.74
N MET A 573 -13.02 -31.31 -7.79
CA MET A 573 -11.76 -31.67 -8.46
C MET A 573 -11.95 -32.74 -9.54
N ILE A 574 -13.18 -32.93 -10.03
CA ILE A 574 -13.50 -33.91 -11.07
C ILE A 574 -12.79 -33.53 -12.38
N GLY A 575 -12.10 -34.50 -12.99
CA GLY A 575 -11.38 -34.33 -14.25
C GLY A 575 -10.01 -33.65 -14.13
N TYR A 576 -9.55 -33.34 -12.92
CA TYR A 576 -8.25 -32.71 -12.71
C TYR A 576 -7.12 -33.73 -12.85
N THR A 577 -6.00 -33.29 -13.41
CA THR A 577 -4.74 -34.06 -13.37
C THR A 577 -4.17 -34.06 -11.96
N GLU A 578 -3.30 -35.02 -11.64
CA GLU A 578 -2.66 -35.12 -10.31
C GLU A 578 -1.96 -33.81 -9.89
N SER A 579 -1.28 -33.15 -10.84
CA SER A 579 -0.61 -31.86 -10.62
C SER A 579 -1.61 -30.74 -10.31
N ALA A 580 -2.72 -30.68 -11.07
CA ALA A 580 -3.78 -29.70 -10.82
C ALA A 580 -4.43 -29.91 -9.45
N LYS A 581 -4.70 -31.17 -9.04
CA LYS A 581 -5.19 -31.49 -7.69
C LYS A 581 -4.22 -31.00 -6.61
N CYS A 582 -2.92 -31.29 -6.77
CA CYS A 582 -1.90 -30.83 -5.83
C CYS A 582 -1.85 -29.30 -5.72
N GLN A 583 -1.97 -28.58 -6.84
CA GLN A 583 -2.01 -27.11 -6.85
C GLN A 583 -3.23 -26.56 -6.12
N VAL A 584 -4.41 -27.16 -6.29
CA VAL A 584 -5.63 -26.75 -5.58
C VAL A 584 -5.51 -27.02 -4.09
N ILE A 585 -5.08 -28.22 -3.69
CA ILE A 585 -4.89 -28.57 -2.27
C ILE A 585 -3.87 -27.61 -1.66
N LYS A 586 -2.72 -27.39 -2.32
CA LYS A 586 -1.71 -26.43 -1.87
C LYS A 586 -2.30 -25.03 -1.69
N LYS A 587 -3.10 -24.55 -2.64
CA LYS A 587 -3.77 -23.25 -2.56
C LYS A 587 -4.70 -23.15 -1.36
N ILE A 588 -5.50 -24.19 -1.07
CA ILE A 588 -6.39 -24.23 0.10
C ILE A 588 -5.59 -24.07 1.40
N PHE A 589 -4.46 -24.76 1.53
CA PHE A 589 -3.59 -24.65 2.70
C PHE A 589 -2.90 -23.27 2.76
N ASP A 590 -2.39 -22.76 1.64
CA ASP A 590 -1.75 -21.44 1.57
C ASP A 590 -2.74 -20.31 1.93
N ASP A 591 -4.01 -20.44 1.56
CA ASP A 591 -5.07 -19.51 1.97
C ASP A 591 -5.44 -19.68 3.46
N ALA A 592 -5.44 -20.90 3.99
CA ALA A 592 -5.66 -21.14 5.42
C ALA A 592 -4.56 -20.57 6.32
N TYR A 593 -3.31 -20.52 5.84
CA TYR A 593 -2.17 -19.92 6.56
C TYR A 593 -2.23 -18.39 6.66
N LYS A 594 -3.09 -17.73 5.89
CA LYS A 594 -3.30 -16.27 5.98
C LYS A 594 -4.29 -15.87 7.08
N SER A 595 -5.06 -16.83 7.60
CA SER A 595 -6.04 -16.58 8.64
C SER A 595 -5.50 -17.00 9.99
N PRO A 596 -5.65 -16.17 11.06
CA PRO A 596 -5.09 -16.49 12.38
C PRO A 596 -5.67 -17.79 12.96
N LEU A 597 -6.91 -18.11 12.62
CA LEU A 597 -7.62 -19.32 13.04
C LEU A 597 -8.34 -19.91 11.82
N SER A 598 -7.92 -21.10 11.39
CA SER A 598 -8.46 -21.77 10.21
C SER A 598 -8.83 -23.23 10.46
N CYS A 599 -9.85 -23.70 9.75
CA CYS A 599 -10.26 -25.09 9.70
C CYS A 599 -10.36 -25.58 8.26
N ILE A 600 -9.65 -26.67 7.95
CA ILE A 600 -9.71 -27.36 6.67
C ILE A 600 -10.40 -28.71 6.89
N ILE A 601 -11.44 -28.99 6.11
CA ILE A 601 -12.06 -30.31 6.06
C ILE A 601 -11.56 -31.00 4.79
N MET A 602 -10.89 -32.13 4.94
CA MET A 602 -10.47 -32.99 3.82
C MET A 602 -11.45 -34.17 3.75
N ASP A 603 -12.37 -34.10 2.78
CA ASP A 603 -13.44 -35.08 2.67
C ASP A 603 -13.06 -36.25 1.77
N ASP A 604 -13.46 -37.47 2.16
CA ASP A 604 -13.18 -38.75 1.48
C ASP A 604 -11.72 -38.82 0.98
N ILE A 605 -10.75 -38.86 1.90
CA ILE A 605 -9.30 -38.83 1.58
C ILE A 605 -8.94 -39.90 0.55
N GLU A 606 -9.51 -41.11 0.65
CA GLU A 606 -9.30 -42.18 -0.33
C GLU A 606 -9.69 -41.79 -1.77
N ARG A 607 -10.73 -40.97 -1.94
CA ARG A 607 -11.18 -40.49 -3.26
C ARG A 607 -10.31 -39.34 -3.76
N LEU A 608 -9.82 -38.47 -2.87
CA LEU A 608 -8.84 -37.44 -3.24
C LEU A 608 -7.55 -38.08 -3.79
N LEU A 609 -7.15 -39.23 -3.25
CA LEU A 609 -6.00 -40.03 -3.68
C LEU A 609 -6.28 -40.93 -4.90
N ASP A 610 -7.50 -40.91 -5.46
CA ASP A 610 -7.93 -41.80 -6.54
C ASP A 610 -7.71 -43.29 -6.21
N TYR A 611 -7.86 -43.68 -4.95
CA TYR A 611 -7.59 -45.04 -4.50
C TYR A 611 -8.61 -46.03 -5.08
N VAL A 612 -8.11 -47.12 -5.67
CA VAL A 612 -8.91 -48.25 -6.15
C VAL A 612 -8.37 -49.55 -5.55
N SER A 613 -9.28 -50.38 -5.04
CA SER A 613 -8.93 -51.65 -4.38
C SER A 613 -8.54 -52.78 -5.34
N VAL A 614 -8.95 -52.70 -6.61
CA VAL A 614 -8.63 -53.70 -7.64
C VAL A 614 -7.24 -53.43 -8.22
N GLY A 615 -6.24 -54.00 -7.55
CA GLY A 615 -4.82 -53.67 -7.75
C GLY A 615 -4.55 -52.27 -7.19
N PRO A 616 -3.83 -52.12 -6.07
CA PRO A 616 -3.75 -50.86 -5.32
C PRO A 616 -3.12 -49.76 -6.19
N ARG A 617 -3.96 -49.00 -6.87
CA ARG A 617 -3.61 -47.82 -7.67
C ARG A 617 -4.07 -46.60 -6.89
N PHE A 618 -3.19 -45.61 -6.82
CA PHE A 618 -3.44 -44.34 -6.18
C PHE A 618 -2.50 -43.28 -6.77
N SER A 619 -2.89 -42.03 -6.62
CA SER A 619 -2.12 -40.87 -7.05
C SER A 619 -0.99 -40.56 -6.06
N ASN A 620 0.20 -41.14 -6.27
CA ASN A 620 1.34 -40.97 -5.35
C ASN A 620 1.77 -39.50 -5.20
N LEU A 621 1.66 -38.70 -6.27
CA LEU A 621 1.98 -37.27 -6.21
C LEU A 621 1.09 -36.54 -5.18
N VAL A 622 -0.22 -36.84 -5.18
CA VAL A 622 -1.19 -36.26 -4.25
C VAL A 622 -0.93 -36.76 -2.83
N LEU A 623 -0.61 -38.05 -2.67
CA LEU A 623 -0.26 -38.64 -1.37
C LEU A 623 0.93 -37.91 -0.72
N GLN A 624 2.04 -37.78 -1.45
CA GLN A 624 3.24 -37.11 -0.93
C GLN A 624 2.96 -35.64 -0.59
N ALA A 625 2.19 -34.94 -1.43
CA ALA A 625 1.79 -33.56 -1.15
C ALA A 625 0.97 -33.47 0.15
N MET A 626 0.00 -34.36 0.36
CA MET A 626 -0.79 -34.40 1.59
C MET A 626 0.04 -34.73 2.84
N LEU A 627 0.96 -35.70 2.77
CA LEU A 627 1.84 -36.05 3.89
C LEU A 627 2.69 -34.86 4.34
N VAL A 628 3.18 -34.05 3.39
CA VAL A 628 3.93 -32.82 3.68
C VAL A 628 3.02 -31.76 4.29
N LEU A 629 1.84 -31.55 3.74
CA LEU A 629 0.90 -30.52 4.21
C LEU A 629 0.33 -30.83 5.62
N LEU A 630 0.08 -32.09 5.94
CA LEU A 630 -0.36 -32.54 7.27
C LEU A 630 0.73 -32.40 8.35
N LYS A 631 2.01 -32.30 7.96
CA LYS A 631 3.15 -32.08 8.88
C LYS A 631 3.57 -30.62 8.99
N LYS A 632 3.21 -29.78 8.02
CA LYS A 632 3.66 -28.39 7.93
C LYS A 632 2.96 -27.54 9.00
N ASN A 633 3.74 -26.98 9.92
CA ASN A 633 3.20 -26.05 10.90
C ASN A 633 2.84 -24.71 10.24
N PRO A 634 1.73 -24.08 10.68
CA PRO A 634 1.39 -22.73 10.23
C PRO A 634 2.42 -21.70 10.74
N PRO A 635 2.48 -20.51 10.11
CA PRO A 635 3.36 -19.42 10.55
C PRO A 635 3.04 -18.95 11.98
N GLN A 636 3.96 -18.21 12.60
CA GLN A 636 3.80 -17.76 14.00
C GLN A 636 2.49 -16.99 14.20
N GLY A 637 1.81 -17.24 15.32
CA GLY A 637 0.52 -16.63 15.65
C GLY A 637 -0.69 -17.25 14.94
N HIS A 638 -0.50 -18.15 13.99
CA HIS A 638 -1.60 -18.79 13.24
C HIS A 638 -1.86 -20.21 13.77
N LYS A 639 -3.12 -20.62 13.81
CA LYS A 639 -3.53 -21.95 14.24
C LYS A 639 -4.44 -22.61 13.21
N LEU A 640 -4.20 -23.90 12.97
CA LEU A 640 -4.86 -24.69 11.94
C LEU A 640 -5.46 -25.97 12.52
N LEU A 641 -6.75 -26.17 12.27
CA LEU A 641 -7.47 -27.44 12.47
C LEU A 641 -7.61 -28.14 11.13
N ILE A 642 -7.23 -29.42 11.06
CA ILE A 642 -7.47 -30.26 9.90
C ILE A 642 -8.37 -31.41 10.31
N ILE A 643 -9.52 -31.55 9.67
CA ILE A 643 -10.46 -32.65 9.86
C ILE A 643 -10.46 -33.51 8.61
N GLY A 644 -9.94 -34.74 8.70
CA GLY A 644 -10.00 -35.72 7.62
C GLY A 644 -11.21 -36.64 7.79
N THR A 645 -11.87 -37.02 6.70
CA THR A 645 -12.84 -38.12 6.71
C THR A 645 -12.32 -39.29 5.86
N THR A 646 -12.51 -40.50 6.35
CA THR A 646 -12.20 -41.71 5.59
C THR A 646 -13.19 -42.84 5.86
N SER A 647 -13.49 -43.62 4.83
CA SER A 647 -14.24 -44.87 4.95
C SER A 647 -13.36 -46.11 5.10
N ARG A 648 -12.04 -45.99 4.91
CA ARG A 648 -11.10 -47.11 4.92
C ARG A 648 -9.84 -46.78 5.73
N LYS A 649 -9.90 -47.05 7.03
CA LYS A 649 -8.76 -46.88 7.94
C LYS A 649 -7.52 -47.66 7.51
N ASP A 650 -7.70 -48.90 7.10
CA ASP A 650 -6.60 -49.82 6.78
C ASP A 650 -5.70 -49.26 5.67
N VAL A 651 -6.32 -48.64 4.65
CA VAL A 651 -5.62 -48.00 3.54
C VAL A 651 -4.79 -46.80 4.00
N LEU A 652 -5.32 -45.98 4.91
CA LEU A 652 -4.55 -44.84 5.46
C LEU A 652 -3.40 -45.29 6.37
N ASN A 653 -3.54 -46.46 7.00
CA ASN A 653 -2.47 -47.06 7.78
C ASN A 653 -1.33 -47.53 6.86
N ASP A 654 -1.66 -48.20 5.75
CA ASP A 654 -0.69 -48.63 4.73
C ASP A 654 0.04 -47.45 4.07
N PHE A 655 -0.62 -46.29 3.96
CA PHE A 655 -0.03 -45.05 3.44
C PHE A 655 0.73 -44.22 4.49
N GLU A 656 0.89 -44.73 5.72
CA GLU A 656 1.55 -44.03 6.83
C GLU A 656 0.96 -42.64 7.14
N MET A 657 -0.32 -42.42 6.78
CA MET A 657 -1.01 -41.15 7.01
C MET A 657 -1.67 -41.11 8.39
N LEU A 658 -2.09 -42.27 8.90
CA LEU A 658 -2.77 -42.40 10.19
C LEU A 658 -1.97 -41.79 11.37
N PRO A 659 -0.63 -42.00 11.50
CA PRO A 659 0.16 -41.39 12.57
C PRO A 659 0.24 -39.86 12.52
N LEU A 660 -0.13 -39.23 11.40
CA LEU A 660 -0.15 -37.77 11.27
C LEU A 660 -1.39 -37.14 11.92
N PHE A 661 -2.43 -37.94 12.14
CA PHE A 661 -3.64 -37.51 12.84
C PHE A 661 -3.46 -37.71 14.34
N LYS A 662 -3.46 -36.61 15.10
CA LYS A 662 -3.28 -36.65 16.57
C LYS A 662 -4.46 -37.30 17.28
N THR A 663 -5.66 -37.10 16.74
CA THR A 663 -6.91 -37.63 17.28
C THR A 663 -7.64 -38.42 16.19
N VAL A 664 -8.04 -39.65 16.51
CA VAL A 664 -8.86 -40.49 15.62
C VAL A 664 -10.19 -40.76 16.32
N ALA A 665 -11.28 -40.32 15.71
CA ALA A 665 -12.64 -40.52 16.19
C ALA A 665 -13.36 -41.52 15.28
N HIS A 666 -13.86 -42.59 15.88
CA HIS A 666 -14.58 -43.65 15.19
C HIS A 666 -16.08 -43.35 15.18
N VAL A 667 -16.65 -43.16 14.00
CA VAL A 667 -18.08 -42.98 13.76
C VAL A 667 -18.70 -44.33 13.45
N SER A 668 -19.35 -44.93 14.45
CA SER A 668 -20.00 -46.23 14.31
C SER A 668 -21.25 -46.16 13.44
N SER A 669 -21.55 -47.26 12.74
CA SER A 669 -22.90 -47.51 12.20
C SER A 669 -23.89 -47.82 13.33
N ILE A 670 -25.17 -47.69 13.03
CA ILE A 670 -26.25 -48.09 13.93
C ILE A 670 -26.20 -49.60 14.09
N SER A 671 -26.06 -50.06 15.33
CA SER A 671 -25.85 -51.47 15.69
C SER A 671 -26.90 -52.03 16.63
N ASN A 672 -27.58 -51.18 17.38
CA ASN A 672 -28.61 -51.58 18.34
C ASN A 672 -30.01 -51.19 17.86
N SER A 673 -31.01 -52.00 18.21
CA SER A 673 -32.42 -51.70 17.92
C SER A 673 -32.85 -50.38 18.59
N GLU A 674 -32.35 -50.08 19.79
CA GLU A 674 -32.64 -48.82 20.48
C GLU A 674 -32.13 -47.58 19.73
N GLN A 675 -30.93 -47.68 19.14
CA GLN A 675 -30.35 -46.64 18.30
C GLN A 675 -31.18 -46.42 17.03
N LEU A 676 -31.59 -47.51 16.38
CA LEU A 676 -32.47 -47.48 15.21
C LEU A 676 -33.79 -46.78 15.53
N ILE A 677 -34.43 -47.12 16.65
CA ILE A 677 -35.69 -46.51 17.08
C ILE A 677 -35.52 -45.03 17.36
N THR A 678 -34.40 -44.63 17.99
CA THR A 678 -34.11 -43.22 18.24
C THR A 678 -34.03 -42.41 16.94
N VAL A 679 -33.43 -42.97 15.88
CA VAL A 679 -33.44 -42.34 14.55
C VAL A 679 -34.85 -42.26 13.97
N LEU A 680 -35.60 -43.36 14.02
CA LEU A 680 -36.95 -43.42 13.45
C LEU A 680 -37.91 -42.45 14.16
N ASP A 681 -37.79 -42.32 15.48
CA ASP A 681 -38.54 -41.36 16.29
C ASP A 681 -38.21 -39.92 15.89
N SER A 682 -36.92 -39.60 15.75
CA SER A 682 -36.47 -38.27 15.30
C SER A 682 -36.89 -37.89 13.87
N SER A 683 -37.30 -38.86 13.05
CA SER A 683 -37.75 -38.62 11.67
C SER A 683 -39.22 -38.18 11.59
N GLU A 684 -40.01 -38.36 12.64
CA GLU A 684 -41.46 -38.06 12.72
C GLU A 684 -42.32 -38.76 11.63
N VAL A 685 -41.80 -39.79 10.93
CA VAL A 685 -42.51 -40.50 9.85
C VAL A 685 -43.39 -41.64 10.37
N PHE A 686 -43.01 -42.26 11.49
CA PHE A 686 -43.63 -43.47 12.03
C PHE A 686 -44.46 -43.17 13.28
N THR A 687 -45.59 -43.86 13.42
CA THR A 687 -46.43 -43.80 14.63
C THR A 687 -45.84 -44.64 15.77
N GLU A 688 -46.20 -44.36 17.03
CA GLU A 688 -45.73 -45.18 18.17
C GLU A 688 -46.08 -46.68 18.04
N LYS A 689 -47.18 -47.01 17.35
CA LYS A 689 -47.58 -48.41 17.11
C LYS A 689 -46.63 -49.08 16.11
N GLU A 690 -46.29 -48.39 15.03
CA GLU A 690 -45.32 -48.83 14.02
C GLU A 690 -43.91 -48.96 14.61
N LEU A 691 -43.47 -48.01 15.46
CA LEU A 691 -42.18 -48.09 16.16
C LEU A 691 -42.11 -49.31 17.09
N LYS A 692 -43.19 -49.64 17.80
CA LYS A 692 -43.27 -50.86 18.63
C LYS A 692 -43.21 -52.13 17.78
N GLU A 693 -43.77 -52.11 16.58
CA GLU A 693 -43.69 -53.24 15.66
C GLU A 693 -42.27 -53.44 15.12
N VAL A 694 -41.61 -52.35 14.70
CA VAL A 694 -40.20 -52.38 14.28
C VAL A 694 -39.32 -52.86 15.44
N ARG A 695 -39.55 -52.37 16.67
CA ARG A 695 -38.82 -52.84 17.87
C ARG A 695 -38.96 -54.34 18.03
N LYS A 696 -40.17 -54.90 18.01
CA LYS A 696 -40.40 -56.36 18.14
C LYS A 696 -39.69 -57.18 17.05
N LYS A 697 -39.65 -56.67 15.81
CA LYS A 697 -39.05 -57.39 14.67
C LYS A 697 -37.52 -57.25 14.61
N THR A 698 -36.95 -56.24 15.25
CA THR A 698 -35.51 -55.95 15.25
C THR A 698 -34.79 -56.31 16.56
N ASP A 699 -35.54 -56.53 17.65
CA ASP A 699 -34.97 -56.89 18.94
C ASP A 699 -34.26 -58.26 18.87
N GLY A 700 -33.06 -58.34 19.44
CA GLY A 700 -32.22 -59.54 19.40
C GLY A 700 -31.55 -59.88 18.05
N LYS A 701 -31.79 -59.12 16.98
CA LYS A 701 -31.12 -59.29 15.67
C LYS A 701 -29.86 -58.42 15.58
N TRP A 702 -28.87 -58.87 14.81
CA TRP A 702 -27.69 -58.06 14.50
C TRP A 702 -28.08 -56.98 13.48
N LEU A 703 -27.71 -55.73 13.76
CA LEU A 703 -27.93 -54.57 12.89
C LEU A 703 -26.60 -53.95 12.51
N PHE A 704 -26.44 -53.57 11.24
CA PHE A 704 -25.29 -52.78 10.80
C PHE A 704 -25.67 -51.86 9.64
N ILE A 705 -26.22 -50.68 9.96
CA ILE A 705 -26.64 -49.71 8.95
C ILE A 705 -26.00 -48.33 9.14
N GLY A 706 -25.55 -47.73 8.02
CA GLY A 706 -25.14 -46.33 8.00
C GLY A 706 -26.36 -45.40 7.98
N ILE A 707 -26.29 -44.27 8.71
CA ILE A 707 -27.39 -43.30 8.82
C ILE A 707 -27.89 -42.79 7.46
N LYS A 708 -27.00 -42.57 6.49
CA LYS A 708 -27.37 -42.07 5.15
C LYS A 708 -28.23 -43.09 4.39
N THR A 709 -27.88 -44.37 4.48
CA THR A 709 -28.65 -45.45 3.87
C THR A 709 -29.99 -45.58 4.58
N LEU A 710 -30.01 -45.54 5.92
CA LEU A 710 -31.24 -45.63 6.70
C LEU A 710 -32.23 -44.51 6.35
N LEU A 711 -31.78 -43.26 6.24
CA LEU A 711 -32.62 -42.13 5.85
C LEU A 711 -33.25 -42.32 4.47
N ALA A 712 -32.51 -42.86 3.50
CA ALA A 712 -33.06 -43.20 2.19
C ALA A 712 -34.14 -44.29 2.27
N LEU A 713 -33.98 -45.28 3.17
CA LEU A 713 -35.01 -46.31 3.40
C LEU A 713 -36.24 -45.75 4.10
N ILE A 714 -36.06 -44.80 5.02
CA ILE A 714 -37.16 -44.09 5.68
C ILE A 714 -37.95 -43.29 4.65
N ASP A 715 -37.29 -42.56 3.76
CA ASP A 715 -37.94 -41.80 2.68
C ASP A 715 -38.68 -42.71 1.69
N MET A 716 -38.14 -43.89 1.38
CA MET A 716 -38.85 -44.90 0.59
C MET A 716 -40.06 -45.46 1.33
N ALA A 717 -39.93 -45.78 2.62
CA ALA A 717 -41.02 -46.28 3.44
C ALA A 717 -42.13 -45.24 3.64
N LYS A 718 -41.79 -43.94 3.65
CA LYS A 718 -42.74 -42.82 3.74
C LYS A 718 -43.74 -42.79 2.58
N GLN A 719 -43.38 -43.31 1.41
CA GLN A 719 -44.26 -43.37 0.23
C GLN A 719 -45.38 -44.42 0.37
N MET A 720 -45.30 -45.32 1.35
CA MET A 720 -46.32 -46.34 1.62
C MET A 720 -47.47 -45.80 2.49
N GLU A 721 -48.63 -46.44 2.40
CA GLU A 721 -49.80 -46.15 3.21
C GLU A 721 -49.52 -46.31 4.72
N SER A 722 -50.16 -45.47 5.54
CA SER A 722 -50.04 -45.48 7.01
C SER A 722 -50.52 -46.82 7.57
N GLY A 723 -49.62 -47.63 8.13
CA GLY A 723 -49.86 -49.02 8.53
C GLY A 723 -48.92 -50.04 7.88
N LEU A 724 -48.51 -49.83 6.62
CA LEU A 724 -47.59 -50.73 5.90
C LEU A 724 -46.13 -50.23 5.95
N ARG A 725 -45.88 -49.04 6.48
CA ARG A 725 -44.55 -48.41 6.52
C ARG A 725 -43.55 -49.20 7.35
N ALA A 726 -43.97 -49.67 8.53
CA ALA A 726 -43.12 -50.45 9.43
C ALA A 726 -42.72 -51.79 8.80
N GLU A 727 -43.67 -52.50 8.21
CA GLU A 727 -43.42 -53.77 7.54
C GLU A 727 -42.51 -53.59 6.32
N LYS A 728 -42.77 -52.56 5.50
CA LYS A 728 -41.91 -52.27 4.34
C LYS A 728 -40.48 -51.91 4.76
N LEU A 729 -40.31 -51.11 5.82
CA LEU A 729 -38.97 -50.76 6.32
C LEU A 729 -38.22 -52.02 6.77
N VAL A 730 -38.86 -52.93 7.51
CA VAL A 730 -38.24 -54.18 7.96
C VAL A 730 -37.83 -55.06 6.76
N ILE A 731 -38.71 -55.20 5.76
CA ILE A 731 -38.39 -55.93 4.52
C ILE A 731 -37.18 -55.31 3.83
N LEU A 732 -37.13 -53.98 3.69
CA LEU A 732 -36.01 -53.29 3.05
C LEU A 732 -34.69 -53.47 3.83
N LEU A 733 -34.76 -53.52 5.17
CA LEU A 733 -33.60 -53.78 6.01
C LEU A 733 -33.12 -55.24 5.92
N GLU A 734 -34.05 -56.20 5.75
CA GLU A 734 -33.74 -57.61 5.49
C GLU A 734 -33.15 -57.83 4.09
N ASP A 735 -33.72 -57.18 3.06
CA ASP A 735 -33.26 -57.25 1.65
C ASP A 735 -31.82 -56.75 1.48
N LEU A 736 -31.42 -55.73 2.25
CA LEU A 736 -30.06 -55.20 2.23
C LEU A 736 -29.05 -56.06 3.03
N GLY A 737 -29.51 -57.16 3.66
CA GLY A 737 -28.68 -58.02 4.50
C GLY A 737 -28.20 -57.33 5.79
N VAL A 738 -28.89 -56.25 6.18
CA VAL A 738 -28.51 -55.42 7.33
C VAL A 738 -29.07 -55.98 8.64
N ILE A 739 -30.08 -56.85 8.53
CA ILE A 739 -30.70 -57.59 9.62
C ILE A 739 -30.36 -59.08 9.43
N GLY A 740 -29.65 -59.66 10.39
CA GLY A 740 -29.32 -61.08 10.41
C GLY A 740 -29.65 -61.75 11.75
N LEU A 741 -29.93 -63.06 11.72
CA LEU A 741 -29.83 -63.89 12.91
C LEU A 741 -28.36 -63.95 13.32
N LYS A 742 -28.05 -63.78 14.61
CA LYS A 742 -26.70 -63.94 15.16
C LYS A 742 -26.23 -65.38 14.88
N GLU A 743 -25.50 -65.61 13.80
CA GLU A 743 -24.60 -66.76 13.71
C GLU A 743 -23.32 -66.39 14.46
N ILE A 744 -23.16 -67.00 15.63
CA ILE A 744 -21.96 -66.98 16.48
C ILE A 744 -20.83 -67.67 15.67
N PRO A 745 -19.63 -67.08 15.53
CA PRO A 745 -18.64 -67.01 16.62
C PRO A 745 -18.36 -65.62 17.18
#